data_AF-A0A5C2S3F3-F1
#
_entry.id   AF-A0A5C2S3F3-F1
#
_cell.length_a   1.000
_cell.length_b   1.000
_cell.length_c   1.000
_cell.angle_alpha   90.00
_cell.angle_beta   90.00
_cell.angle_gamma   90.00
#
_symmetry.space_group_name_H-M   'P 1'
#
loop_
_entity.id
_entity.type
_entity.pdbx_description
1 polymer ?
#
loop_
_entity_poly.entity_id
_entity_poly.type
_entity_poly.pdbx_seq_one_letter_code
_entity_poly.pdbx_strand_id
1 'polypeptide(L)'
;MARSPAQKAQLAKNHARLRGGLDSSPDRPCTSAQKCRNKENVHPTTPPTPTRRSQRSPSIPLATIKHRADSSPSGVTAASGSTSLGSGLKSAGKLALAHKRVELYRHELEKGRRRERRIRKDKEALKNELRNLQGVVDALKATADELQRQVAVAEEAAATDLSESQREIRLIKKQNLLLRRQVARFPGRLALAAEHAKSKAQALTRRLESFSIKEGGVISDQARAMVRDLVSHNVPVNSINGVIGAVAKGIGVELRGGLHKRSVSQIVLEGDEASKWQYVEEADASDGVTLSGDGTSHLNLQYEARNSIFNTGDTHERRFVGIESAPNHTSEQQLVGWEDIITEFYDAYNSSPRGRHRHLDPRDFIRSLVRMMTDHAEDQKKLQRLMAAWKHRSDREVRGERAAMLLLGEELAALLWEETARVIQKVGGDEAWQGLGQSERKAWEKTIRDTVIQKLGQDEYDALPEAEKRSAGLFVSAYCCMHKELNAVKGGSKAMSAGWVRRGLPPPILLMNRDNEAAAEGGSSEAHDRAVEVSEGGGVKLASLAGALFKHKDDKKGQQDSYRIFFEALGISVRFPDTSNTRYQSHCEAAAELLVHLELYIEFLEFMRDKKTKRTFNHMEQNIYNALRDDSTLTDLCVLTLYAQAISHPYLREVRGPTAASSNHLDLGPLHDRLLLHIQSIIDNPSLLLAPDASYTTGALDGLPWERPEAFYAVLRIAPRLPHLEVMLIDFFTGAKGTWSRFLPEFIPGGVVSTLTVFEKRRAYMHTTNDVNEGELGSLRVTLRRAPRMTLHQYNARRRYKINKTGRYIEQHLTALERKYLRKKARRVDAGGLEKKRKMAQAEADRKTVEGKRKKDEEKAAKAKEKKDVLDALAPLSDTSDLSQLTVPVLDLHLDWHRQFDREVPLKTNLPRRNVKVEALAAAIQRRRDKPLASPGDLGPRTMLRERGQAEIDGEKLKSAGDSLMS
;
A
#
# COMPACT_ATOMS: atom_id res chain seq x y z
N MET A 1 16.00 -15.53 21.26
CA MET A 1 17.01 -14.94 22.18
C MET A 1 16.40 -13.74 22.88
N ALA A 2 16.48 -13.65 24.21
CA ALA A 2 15.88 -12.56 24.99
C ALA A 2 16.85 -11.39 25.21
N ARG A 3 16.34 -10.15 25.28
CA ARG A 3 17.11 -8.93 25.63
C ARG A 3 16.96 -8.58 27.11
N SER A 4 18.01 -8.04 27.71
CA SER A 4 18.11 -7.89 29.18
C SER A 4 17.22 -6.77 29.76
N PRO A 5 16.85 -6.84 31.06
CA PRO A 5 16.00 -5.84 31.72
C PRO A 5 16.52 -4.39 31.63
N ALA A 6 17.84 -4.20 31.66
CA ALA A 6 18.47 -2.88 31.57
C ALA A 6 18.09 -2.11 30.29
N GLN A 7 17.89 -2.81 29.17
CA GLN A 7 17.48 -2.18 27.91
C GLN A 7 16.00 -1.71 27.93
N LYS A 8 15.14 -2.34 28.75
CA LYS A 8 13.75 -1.89 28.93
C LYS A 8 13.67 -0.61 29.77
N ALA A 9 14.50 -0.49 30.81
CA ALA A 9 14.54 0.70 31.68
C ALA A 9 14.94 1.99 30.92
N GLN A 10 15.87 1.89 29.97
CA GLN A 10 16.31 3.04 29.18
C GLN A 10 15.24 3.54 28.19
N LEU A 11 14.43 2.65 27.64
CA LEU A 11 13.30 2.99 26.77
C LEU A 11 12.17 3.71 27.53
N ALA A 12 11.86 3.29 28.75
CA ALA A 12 10.85 3.93 29.59
C ALA A 12 11.17 5.41 29.88
N LYS A 13 12.44 5.73 30.20
CA LYS A 13 12.87 7.12 30.47
C LYS A 13 12.76 8.04 29.25
N ASN A 14 12.93 7.52 28.03
CA ASN A 14 12.80 8.32 26.81
C ASN A 14 11.32 8.59 26.45
N HIS A 15 10.40 7.69 26.79
CA HIS A 15 8.98 7.84 26.47
C HIS A 15 8.27 8.92 27.32
N ALA A 16 8.74 9.16 28.55
CA ALA A 16 8.16 10.14 29.46
C ALA A 16 8.45 11.61 29.08
N ARG A 17 9.40 11.88 28.17
CA ARG A 17 9.89 13.24 27.88
C ARG A 17 9.25 13.91 26.65
N LEU A 18 8.18 13.31 26.10
CA LEU A 18 7.51 13.74 24.86
C LEU A 18 5.98 13.90 24.99
N ARG A 19 5.44 13.95 26.21
CA ARG A 19 4.04 14.30 26.48
C ARG A 19 3.97 15.23 27.70
N GLY A 20 3.66 16.50 27.46
CA GLY A 20 3.59 17.53 28.51
C GLY A 20 3.75 18.93 27.92
N GLY A 21 2.65 19.51 27.45
CA GLY A 21 2.66 20.84 26.83
C GLY A 21 1.39 21.17 26.06
N LEU A 22 0.34 21.57 26.79
CA LEU A 22 -0.76 22.43 26.33
C LEU A 22 -1.47 23.04 27.55
N ASP A 23 -2.26 24.09 27.30
CA ASP A 23 -3.24 24.74 28.18
C ASP A 23 -2.77 25.38 29.51
N SER A 24 -2.49 26.69 29.44
CA SER A 24 -3.27 27.71 30.17
C SER A 24 -2.93 29.14 29.69
N SER A 25 -3.96 29.97 29.49
CA SER A 25 -3.83 31.42 29.18
C SER A 25 -3.95 32.26 30.46
N PRO A 26 -3.61 33.57 30.41
CA PRO A 26 -4.71 34.54 30.33
C PRO A 26 -4.45 35.74 29.38
N ASP A 27 -5.48 36.59 29.19
CA ASP A 27 -5.59 37.60 28.12
C ASP A 27 -5.59 39.06 28.64
N ARG A 28 -4.88 39.97 27.94
CA ARG A 28 -5.15 41.44 27.78
C ARG A 28 -5.14 42.36 29.03
N PRO A 29 -5.26 43.72 28.88
CA PRO A 29 -5.29 44.61 27.67
C PRO A 29 -3.97 45.42 27.49
N CYS A 30 -3.52 45.86 26.30
CA CYS A 30 -4.09 46.75 25.24
C CYS A 30 -4.04 48.27 25.53
N THR A 31 -3.18 49.02 24.81
CA THR A 31 -3.41 50.42 24.34
C THR A 31 -2.37 50.89 23.30
N SER A 32 -2.83 51.65 22.28
CA SER A 32 -2.21 52.76 21.48
C SER A 32 -0.69 53.02 21.36
N ALA A 33 -0.14 53.66 20.32
CA ALA A 33 -0.55 54.00 18.93
C ALA A 33 0.62 54.71 18.18
N GLN A 34 0.51 54.87 16.84
CA GLN A 34 1.24 55.79 15.90
C GLN A 34 2.76 56.07 16.08
N LYS A 35 3.66 55.78 15.12
CA LYS A 35 3.86 56.30 13.73
C LYS A 35 4.34 57.77 13.61
N CYS A 36 5.14 57.99 12.55
CA CYS A 36 5.79 59.24 12.10
C CYS A 36 7.07 59.63 12.87
N ARG A 37 8.16 60.12 12.24
CA ARG A 37 8.40 60.45 10.81
C ARG A 37 9.86 60.20 10.38
N ASN A 38 9.98 59.81 9.12
CA ASN A 38 11.12 59.86 8.19
C ASN A 38 12.01 61.11 8.31
N LYS A 39 13.33 60.96 8.10
CA LYS A 39 14.09 61.37 6.90
C LYS A 39 15.58 60.95 7.05
N GLU A 40 16.14 60.16 6.12
CA GLU A 40 16.81 60.53 4.86
C GLU A 40 18.21 61.17 5.01
N ASN A 41 19.24 60.40 4.61
CA ASN A 41 20.35 60.73 3.69
C ASN A 41 21.30 61.93 3.95
N VAL A 42 22.57 61.93 3.51
CA VAL A 42 23.62 60.89 3.35
C VAL A 42 24.91 61.63 2.92
N HIS A 43 26.05 61.43 3.63
CA HIS A 43 27.42 61.84 3.22
C HIS A 43 27.67 63.35 2.92
N PRO A 44 28.91 63.79 2.57
CA PRO A 44 30.25 63.17 2.66
C PRO A 44 31.28 64.05 3.45
N THR A 45 32.57 63.78 3.24
CA THR A 45 33.77 64.65 3.43
C THR A 45 34.58 64.48 4.72
N THR A 46 35.85 64.88 4.65
CA THR A 46 36.98 64.31 5.42
C THR A 46 37.88 65.41 6.05
N PRO A 47 39.19 65.20 6.35
CA PRO A 47 39.76 65.51 7.67
C PRO A 47 40.44 66.89 7.76
N PRO A 48 40.98 67.24 8.94
CA PRO A 48 42.24 67.98 8.97
C PRO A 48 43.28 67.51 10.01
N THR A 49 44.53 67.81 9.69
CA THR A 49 45.75 67.87 10.51
C THR A 49 46.42 69.25 10.24
N PRO A 50 47.45 69.73 10.99
CA PRO A 50 47.83 69.52 12.40
C PRO A 50 48.34 70.82 13.14
N THR A 51 48.83 70.68 14.40
CA THR A 51 49.81 71.54 15.13
C THR A 51 49.47 72.92 15.77
N ARG A 52 50.29 73.30 16.79
CA ARG A 52 50.43 74.59 17.55
C ARG A 52 49.26 74.92 18.52
N ARG A 53 49.37 75.72 19.61
CA ARG A 53 50.37 76.64 20.27
C ARG A 53 50.06 76.63 21.81
N SER A 54 50.77 77.21 22.81
CA SER A 54 52.19 77.51 23.13
C SER A 54 52.32 78.28 24.49
N GLN A 55 53.50 78.30 25.15
CA GLN A 55 53.86 79.02 26.41
C GLN A 55 53.42 78.33 27.73
N ARG A 56 54.05 78.53 28.92
CA ARG A 56 55.05 79.53 29.38
C ARG A 56 56.04 78.94 30.43
N SER A 57 57.19 79.59 30.64
CA SER A 57 58.30 79.18 31.56
C SER A 57 58.23 79.90 32.94
N PRO A 58 59.13 79.70 33.96
CA PRO A 58 60.60 79.88 33.87
C PRO A 58 61.55 78.95 34.71
N SER A 59 62.83 78.95 34.28
CA SER A 59 64.13 78.74 35.01
C SER A 59 64.37 77.53 35.96
N ILE A 60 65.37 76.61 35.82
CA ILE A 60 66.80 76.62 35.33
C ILE A 60 67.79 77.10 36.42
N PRO A 61 69.02 76.52 36.63
CA PRO A 61 69.77 75.49 35.86
C PRO A 61 70.34 74.26 36.65
N LEU A 62 71.01 73.34 35.93
CA LEU A 62 72.08 72.47 36.44
C LEU A 62 73.43 73.24 36.51
N ALA A 63 74.37 72.81 37.37
CA ALA A 63 75.80 72.83 37.04
C ALA A 63 76.64 71.88 37.92
N THR A 64 77.54 71.12 37.28
CA THR A 64 78.66 70.42 37.94
C THR A 64 79.94 71.22 37.66
N ILE A 65 80.85 71.43 38.64
CA ILE A 65 82.29 71.69 38.40
C ILE A 65 83.08 71.61 39.73
N LYS A 66 84.39 71.33 39.65
CA LYS A 66 85.35 71.37 40.78
C LYS A 66 86.08 72.73 40.79
N HIS A 67 86.43 73.29 41.96
CA HIS A 67 87.80 73.76 42.25
C HIS A 67 87.98 74.39 43.66
N ARG A 68 89.14 74.08 44.28
CA ARG A 68 90.01 74.87 45.20
C ARG A 68 89.48 75.58 46.47
N ALA A 69 90.47 75.81 47.34
CA ALA A 69 90.50 76.55 48.62
C ALA A 69 90.38 78.09 48.40
N ASP A 70 90.39 78.99 49.40
CA ASP A 70 91.30 79.09 50.55
C ASP A 70 90.77 79.95 51.74
N SER A 71 91.44 79.86 52.90
CA SER A 71 91.46 80.84 54.05
C SER A 71 90.13 81.15 54.79
N SER A 72 89.98 81.07 56.13
CA SER A 72 90.69 81.71 57.27
C SER A 72 90.41 83.23 57.40
N PRO A 73 90.32 83.84 58.60
CA PRO A 73 91.12 83.61 59.83
C PRO A 73 90.25 83.37 61.11
N SER A 74 90.72 83.34 62.37
CA SER A 74 92.00 83.77 62.98
C SER A 74 92.40 82.91 64.18
N GLY A 75 93.70 82.86 64.49
CA GLY A 75 94.24 82.36 65.76
C GLY A 75 95.52 83.11 66.14
N VAL A 76 95.83 83.22 67.44
CA VAL A 76 96.95 84.03 67.95
C VAL A 76 97.67 83.31 69.11
N THR A 77 98.87 82.79 68.81
CA THR A 77 100.13 82.65 69.61
C THR A 77 100.07 82.43 71.14
N ALA A 78 100.80 81.48 71.76
CA ALA A 78 102.28 81.38 71.92
C ALA A 78 102.88 82.53 72.79
N ALA A 79 103.98 82.40 73.55
CA ALA A 79 105.03 81.35 73.60
C ALA A 79 105.68 81.20 75.01
N SER A 80 106.88 80.61 75.07
CA SER A 80 107.71 80.33 76.27
C SER A 80 108.43 81.55 76.90
N GLY A 81 108.82 81.44 78.19
CA GLY A 81 109.71 82.39 78.87
C GLY A 81 110.35 81.82 80.16
N SER A 82 111.43 82.43 80.66
CA SER A 82 112.30 81.93 81.75
C SER A 82 112.69 83.01 82.76
N THR A 83 113.44 82.62 83.83
CA THR A 83 114.33 83.48 84.68
C THR A 83 113.63 84.58 85.53
N SER A 84 114.19 85.12 86.64
CA SER A 84 115.34 84.77 87.52
C SER A 84 115.29 85.59 88.85
N LEU A 85 116.15 85.21 89.84
CA LEU A 85 116.76 86.04 90.91
C LEU A 85 115.89 86.85 91.93
N GLY A 86 116.26 86.79 93.22
CA GLY A 86 115.79 87.73 94.27
C GLY A 86 116.09 87.33 95.73
N SER A 87 116.83 88.15 96.47
CA SER A 87 117.15 88.04 97.93
C SER A 87 115.94 88.18 98.86
N GLY A 88 115.94 87.81 100.16
CA GLY A 88 116.95 87.31 101.13
C GLY A 88 116.23 87.05 102.48
N LEU A 89 116.76 86.41 103.53
CA LEU A 89 117.92 86.79 104.38
C LEU A 89 118.25 85.61 105.35
N LYS A 90 119.45 85.64 105.95
CA LYS A 90 119.86 84.98 107.24
C LYS A 90 119.75 83.44 107.35
N SER A 91 120.67 82.72 108.01
CA SER A 91 122.12 82.86 108.31
C SER A 91 122.52 81.66 109.18
N ALA A 92 123.73 81.10 109.00
CA ALA A 92 124.44 80.21 109.95
C ALA A 92 123.66 79.04 110.61
N GLY A 93 123.92 77.80 110.17
CA GLY A 93 123.29 76.61 110.77
C GLY A 93 123.78 75.26 110.23
N LYS A 94 125.10 75.07 110.11
CA LYS A 94 125.67 73.78 109.65
C LYS A 94 125.30 72.64 110.63
N LEU A 95 125.28 71.41 110.10
CA LEU A 95 125.31 70.13 110.84
C LEU A 95 124.12 69.71 111.71
N ALA A 96 123.19 70.61 112.11
CA ALA A 96 122.02 70.22 112.91
C ALA A 96 120.89 69.53 112.10
N LEU A 97 120.86 69.71 110.76
CA LEU A 97 119.70 69.36 109.92
C LEU A 97 119.53 67.84 109.64
N ALA A 98 120.47 66.99 110.08
CA ALA A 98 120.44 65.55 109.82
C ALA A 98 119.25 64.84 110.49
N HIS A 99 118.85 65.24 111.70
CA HIS A 99 117.81 64.53 112.47
C HIS A 99 116.37 64.87 112.07
N LYS A 100 116.08 66.10 111.59
CA LYS A 100 114.71 66.49 111.22
C LYS A 100 114.22 65.85 109.91
N ARG A 101 115.11 65.13 109.21
CA ARG A 101 114.85 64.32 108.01
C ARG A 101 113.97 63.08 108.27
N VAL A 102 113.64 62.76 109.53
CA VAL A 102 112.88 61.55 109.92
C VAL A 102 111.38 61.83 110.14
N GLU A 103 110.99 62.98 110.70
CA GLU A 103 109.59 63.21 111.09
C GLU A 103 108.65 63.54 109.93
N LEU A 104 109.11 64.33 108.95
CA LEU A 104 108.26 64.69 107.79
C LEU A 104 107.82 63.46 106.98
N TYR A 105 108.68 62.45 106.87
CA TYR A 105 108.34 61.16 106.23
C TYR A 105 107.22 60.39 106.95
N ARG A 106 107.03 60.57 108.27
CA ARG A 106 105.91 59.93 108.97
C ARG A 106 104.56 60.54 108.60
N HIS A 107 104.48 61.85 108.41
CA HIS A 107 103.20 62.53 108.17
C HIS A 107 102.66 62.32 106.74
N GLU A 108 103.53 62.23 105.73
CA GLU A 108 103.11 61.92 104.35
C GLU A 108 102.60 60.48 104.22
N LEU A 109 103.25 59.52 104.89
CA LEU A 109 102.84 58.11 104.95
C LEU A 109 101.39 57.94 105.45
N GLU A 110 100.97 58.77 106.41
CA GLU A 110 99.61 58.72 106.94
C GLU A 110 98.57 59.32 105.99
N LYS A 111 98.92 60.39 105.25
CA LYS A 111 98.07 60.92 104.16
C LYS A 111 97.92 59.90 103.03
N GLY A 112 98.98 59.19 102.66
CA GLY A 112 98.94 58.10 101.67
C GLY A 112 97.93 57.00 102.05
N ARG A 113 98.03 56.49 103.29
CA ARG A 113 97.14 55.44 103.82
C ARG A 113 95.66 55.84 103.87
N ARG A 114 95.33 57.14 103.97
CA ARG A 114 93.93 57.62 103.87
C ARG A 114 93.42 57.65 102.43
N ARG A 115 94.28 57.89 101.43
CA ARG A 115 93.92 57.89 100.00
C ARG A 115 93.64 56.48 99.48
N GLU A 116 94.47 55.51 99.88
CA GLU A 116 94.33 54.09 99.50
C GLU A 116 92.98 53.49 99.95
N ARG A 117 92.51 53.80 101.17
CA ARG A 117 91.24 53.29 101.70
C ARG A 117 90.00 53.78 100.94
N ARG A 118 90.05 54.95 100.29
CA ARG A 118 88.96 55.41 99.40
C ARG A 118 88.95 54.59 98.11
N ILE A 119 90.09 54.57 97.40
CA ILE A 119 90.27 53.83 96.14
C ILE A 119 89.83 52.35 96.27
N ARG A 120 90.14 51.72 97.41
CA ARG A 120 89.75 50.33 97.69
C ARG A 120 88.25 50.13 97.95
N LYS A 121 87.52 51.16 98.39
CA LYS A 121 86.05 51.15 98.54
C LYS A 121 85.37 51.46 97.19
N ASP A 122 85.87 52.45 96.48
CA ASP A 122 85.36 52.89 95.17
C ASP A 122 85.49 51.76 94.12
N LYS A 123 86.62 51.02 94.14
CA LYS A 123 86.86 49.85 93.27
C LYS A 123 85.84 48.72 93.47
N GLU A 124 85.34 48.52 94.69
CA GLU A 124 84.39 47.44 94.98
C GLU A 124 82.93 47.83 94.71
N ALA A 125 82.61 49.13 94.75
CA ALA A 125 81.36 49.65 94.20
C ALA A 125 81.31 49.44 92.67
N LEU A 126 82.36 49.85 91.95
CA LEU A 126 82.50 49.68 90.50
C LEU A 126 82.40 48.21 90.05
N LYS A 127 82.90 47.23 90.82
CA LYS A 127 82.72 45.80 90.51
C LYS A 127 81.26 45.32 90.59
N ASN A 128 80.46 45.91 91.47
CA ASN A 128 79.06 45.52 91.63
C ASN A 128 78.19 46.19 90.57
N GLU A 129 78.49 47.45 90.25
CA GLU A 129 77.90 48.17 89.12
C GLU A 129 78.21 47.46 87.79
N LEU A 130 79.45 47.03 87.56
CA LEU A 130 79.86 46.25 86.39
C LEU A 130 79.10 44.91 86.29
N ARG A 131 78.82 44.22 87.41
CA ARG A 131 78.02 42.98 87.40
C ARG A 131 76.55 43.22 87.06
N ASN A 132 75.96 44.30 87.56
CA ASN A 132 74.59 44.68 87.19
C ASN A 132 74.51 45.06 85.70
N LEU A 133 75.46 45.85 85.20
CA LEU A 133 75.54 46.21 83.78
C LEU A 133 75.74 44.98 82.88
N GLN A 134 76.55 44.00 83.31
CA GLN A 134 76.71 42.74 82.58
C GLN A 134 75.39 41.97 82.47
N GLY A 135 74.63 41.87 83.57
CA GLY A 135 73.29 41.26 83.56
C GLY A 135 72.29 41.96 82.63
N VAL A 136 72.34 43.29 82.55
CA VAL A 136 71.53 44.08 81.60
C VAL A 136 71.98 43.84 80.16
N VAL A 137 73.28 43.80 79.89
CA VAL A 137 73.84 43.52 78.56
C VAL A 137 73.43 42.13 78.06
N ASP A 138 73.48 41.12 78.92
CA ASP A 138 73.14 39.75 78.50
C ASP A 138 71.62 39.53 78.36
N ALA A 139 70.79 40.26 79.13
CA ALA A 139 69.34 40.33 78.89
C ALA A 139 68.99 41.07 77.57
N LEU A 140 69.73 42.13 77.22
CA LEU A 140 69.58 42.85 75.95
C LEU A 140 70.03 42.01 74.74
N LYS A 141 71.06 41.15 74.89
CA LYS A 141 71.41 40.17 73.86
C LYS A 141 70.29 39.15 73.65
N ALA A 142 69.76 38.57 74.72
CA ALA A 142 68.68 37.58 74.62
C ALA A 142 67.42 38.14 73.93
N THR A 143 67.10 39.42 74.14
CA THR A 143 65.99 40.09 73.43
C THR A 143 66.35 40.52 72.01
N ALA A 144 67.61 40.86 71.72
CA ALA A 144 68.08 41.09 70.36
C ALA A 144 68.07 39.82 69.50
N ASP A 145 68.58 38.69 70.03
CA ASP A 145 68.60 37.39 69.34
C ASP A 145 67.18 36.89 69.01
N GLU A 146 66.21 37.13 69.91
CA GLU A 146 64.81 36.77 69.71
C GLU A 146 64.13 37.69 68.67
N LEU A 147 64.33 39.00 68.74
CA LEU A 147 63.87 39.93 67.69
C LEU A 147 64.49 39.58 66.33
N GLN A 148 65.76 39.19 66.30
CA GLN A 148 66.47 38.84 65.07
C GLN A 148 65.96 37.51 64.47
N ARG A 149 65.51 36.54 65.30
CA ARG A 149 64.73 35.38 64.83
C ARG A 149 63.38 35.79 64.25
N GLN A 150 62.63 36.65 64.94
CA GLN A 150 61.30 37.08 64.49
C GLN A 150 61.36 37.87 63.17
N VAL A 151 62.39 38.71 62.99
CA VAL A 151 62.68 39.38 61.70
C VAL A 151 63.02 38.37 60.61
N ALA A 152 63.91 37.39 60.87
CA ALA A 152 64.27 36.38 59.86
C ALA A 152 63.05 35.56 59.38
N VAL A 153 62.17 35.15 60.30
CA VAL A 153 60.92 34.44 59.96
C VAL A 153 59.95 35.34 59.17
N ALA A 154 59.86 36.62 59.51
CA ALA A 154 59.04 37.58 58.77
C ALA A 154 59.59 37.88 57.36
N GLU A 155 60.91 37.96 57.20
CA GLU A 155 61.57 38.13 55.91
C GLU A 155 61.40 36.90 54.99
N GLU A 156 61.52 35.67 55.54
CA GLU A 156 61.30 34.43 54.77
C GLU A 156 59.83 34.27 54.35
N ALA A 157 58.88 34.62 55.23
CA ALA A 157 57.45 34.69 54.88
C ALA A 157 57.19 35.74 53.78
N ALA A 158 57.68 36.97 53.95
CA ALA A 158 57.50 38.04 52.97
C ALA A 158 58.16 37.73 51.61
N ALA A 159 59.32 37.07 51.61
CA ALA A 159 59.97 36.61 50.38
C ALA A 159 59.15 35.51 49.67
N THR A 160 58.49 34.65 50.44
CA THR A 160 57.59 33.60 49.92
C THR A 160 56.33 34.23 49.30
N ASP A 161 55.63 35.09 50.04
CA ASP A 161 54.44 35.82 49.56
C ASP A 161 54.76 36.68 48.32
N LEU A 162 55.93 37.31 48.28
CA LEU A 162 56.39 38.07 47.12
C LEU A 162 56.70 37.16 45.92
N SER A 163 57.25 35.96 46.15
CA SER A 163 57.50 34.96 45.10
C SER A 163 56.20 34.42 44.50
N GLU A 164 55.22 34.10 45.36
CA GLU A 164 53.86 33.68 44.99
C GLU A 164 53.13 34.79 44.23
N SER A 165 53.11 36.02 44.78
CA SER A 165 52.54 37.21 44.11
C SER A 165 53.20 37.49 42.76
N GLN A 166 54.52 37.33 42.64
CA GLN A 166 55.20 37.47 41.35
C GLN A 166 54.92 36.31 40.39
N ARG A 167 54.65 35.09 40.87
CA ARG A 167 54.16 33.97 40.04
C ARG A 167 52.75 34.27 39.55
N GLU A 168 51.85 34.72 40.42
CA GLU A 168 50.47 35.04 40.07
C GLU A 168 50.40 36.25 39.12
N ILE A 169 51.13 37.33 39.36
CA ILE A 169 51.25 38.47 38.43
C ILE A 169 51.81 38.01 37.07
N ARG A 170 52.75 37.04 37.03
CA ARG A 170 53.22 36.44 35.76
C ARG A 170 52.14 35.58 35.09
N LEU A 171 51.34 34.84 35.86
CA LEU A 171 50.22 34.04 35.36
C LEU A 171 49.11 34.94 34.81
N ILE A 172 48.67 35.95 35.57
CA ILE A 172 47.68 36.97 35.21
C ILE A 172 48.15 37.79 34.00
N LYS A 173 49.45 38.14 33.89
CA LYS A 173 50.00 38.78 32.67
C LYS A 173 49.96 37.83 31.47
N LYS A 174 50.25 36.53 31.64
CA LYS A 174 50.18 35.52 30.57
C LYS A 174 48.73 35.26 30.13
N GLN A 175 47.79 35.19 31.08
CA GLN A 175 46.36 35.10 30.85
C GLN A 175 45.84 36.38 30.17
N ASN A 176 46.20 37.57 30.63
CA ASN A 176 45.84 38.84 29.96
C ASN A 176 46.43 38.94 28.55
N LEU A 177 47.64 38.45 28.31
CA LEU A 177 48.20 38.39 26.95
C LEU A 177 47.43 37.42 26.06
N LEU A 178 47.02 36.26 26.59
CA LEU A 178 46.17 35.29 25.88
C LEU A 178 44.76 35.84 25.63
N LEU A 179 44.13 36.48 26.61
CA LEU A 179 42.82 37.13 26.50
C LEU A 179 42.89 38.31 25.52
N ARG A 180 43.89 39.20 25.61
CA ARG A 180 44.10 40.27 24.62
C ARG A 180 44.34 39.71 23.21
N ARG A 181 45.06 38.59 23.06
CA ARG A 181 45.22 37.89 21.78
C ARG A 181 43.92 37.20 21.30
N GLN A 182 43.07 36.72 22.20
CA GLN A 182 41.74 36.17 21.87
C GLN A 182 40.77 37.29 21.47
N VAL A 183 40.75 38.41 22.19
CA VAL A 183 39.97 39.63 21.91
C VAL A 183 40.42 40.27 20.60
N ALA A 184 41.72 40.42 20.34
CA ALA A 184 42.23 40.90 19.05
C ALA A 184 41.91 39.94 17.89
N ARG A 185 41.82 38.63 18.15
CA ARG A 185 41.34 37.62 17.19
C ARG A 185 39.80 37.52 17.15
N PHE A 186 39.07 38.19 18.03
CA PHE A 186 37.61 38.08 18.11
C PHE A 186 36.92 38.76 16.93
N PRO A 187 37.27 40.00 16.51
CA PRO A 187 36.78 40.58 15.26
C PRO A 187 37.07 39.69 14.05
N GLY A 188 38.27 39.12 13.94
CA GLY A 188 38.61 38.20 12.85
C GLY A 188 37.81 36.89 12.89
N ARG A 189 37.60 36.29 14.07
CA ARG A 189 36.77 35.10 14.26
C ARG A 189 35.29 35.36 14.06
N LEU A 190 34.81 36.54 14.45
CA LEU A 190 33.41 36.94 14.34
C LEU A 190 33.09 37.37 12.90
N ALA A 191 34.03 37.99 12.19
CA ALA A 191 33.97 38.20 10.75
C ALA A 191 34.02 36.86 9.98
N LEU A 192 34.91 35.92 10.33
CA LEU A 192 34.93 34.58 9.74
C LEU A 192 33.68 33.76 10.07
N ALA A 193 33.13 33.89 11.28
CA ALA A 193 31.87 33.25 11.66
C ALA A 193 30.68 33.90 10.96
N ALA A 194 30.69 35.21 10.73
CA ALA A 194 29.68 35.93 9.96
C ALA A 194 29.78 35.61 8.47
N GLU A 195 30.98 35.54 7.88
CA GLU A 195 31.20 35.05 6.52
C GLU A 195 30.78 33.58 6.37
N HIS A 196 31.13 32.72 7.32
CA HIS A 196 30.71 31.31 7.29
C HIS A 196 29.20 31.16 7.51
N ALA A 197 28.58 31.97 8.37
CA ALA A 197 27.12 32.00 8.56
C ALA A 197 26.39 32.59 7.34
N LYS A 198 26.92 33.65 6.73
CA LYS A 198 26.44 34.28 5.49
C LYS A 198 26.60 33.34 4.29
N SER A 199 27.73 32.64 4.17
CA SER A 199 27.98 31.62 3.16
C SER A 199 27.07 30.41 3.35
N LYS A 200 26.90 29.92 4.59
CA LYS A 200 25.97 28.84 4.92
C LYS A 200 24.50 29.24 4.73
N ALA A 201 24.15 30.50 5.01
CA ALA A 201 22.84 31.08 4.74
C ALA A 201 22.62 31.20 3.22
N GLN A 202 23.53 31.81 2.46
CA GLN A 202 23.47 31.91 1.00
C GLN A 202 23.46 30.53 0.33
N ALA A 203 24.13 29.52 0.88
CA ALA A 203 24.04 28.14 0.42
C ALA A 203 22.69 27.48 0.74
N LEU A 204 22.02 27.91 1.81
CA LEU A 204 20.64 27.54 2.14
C LEU A 204 19.65 28.26 1.20
N THR A 205 19.81 29.58 1.00
CA THR A 205 19.00 30.41 0.11
C THR A 205 19.11 29.91 -1.32
N ARG A 206 20.30 29.64 -1.86
CA ARG A 206 20.49 29.05 -3.21
C ARG A 206 19.86 27.66 -3.38
N ARG A 207 19.74 26.90 -2.28
CA ARG A 207 19.02 25.61 -2.20
C ARG A 207 17.51 25.77 -2.15
N LEU A 208 17.00 26.95 -1.77
CA LEU A 208 15.59 27.32 -1.77
C LEU A 208 15.21 28.06 -3.05
N GLU A 209 16.13 28.81 -3.66
CA GLU A 209 15.94 29.55 -4.92
C GLU A 209 15.92 28.64 -6.16
N SER A 210 16.57 27.47 -6.14
CA SER A 210 16.70 26.62 -7.33
C SER A 210 16.62 25.13 -7.03
N PHE A 211 15.90 24.40 -7.89
CA PHE A 211 15.81 22.93 -7.87
C PHE A 211 16.36 22.36 -9.18
N SER A 212 17.45 21.58 -9.10
CA SER A 212 18.00 20.89 -10.25
C SER A 212 17.42 19.49 -10.40
N ILE A 213 16.86 19.19 -11.57
CA ILE A 213 16.42 17.84 -11.95
C ILE A 213 17.62 16.87 -12.04
N LYS A 214 18.84 17.39 -12.30
CA LYS A 214 20.05 16.60 -12.54
C LYS A 214 21.23 17.09 -11.71
N GLU A 215 21.97 16.15 -11.13
CA GLU A 215 23.23 16.35 -10.42
C GLU A 215 24.33 15.61 -11.20
N GLY A 216 25.38 16.29 -11.65
CA GLY A 216 26.40 15.69 -12.52
C GLY A 216 25.83 15.06 -13.81
N GLY A 217 24.74 15.61 -14.35
CA GLY A 217 24.00 15.04 -15.49
C GLY A 217 23.08 13.85 -15.15
N VAL A 218 23.18 13.28 -13.95
CA VAL A 218 22.34 12.16 -13.48
C VAL A 218 21.08 12.71 -12.84
N ILE A 219 19.91 12.19 -13.22
CA ILE A 219 18.62 12.56 -12.58
C ILE A 219 18.65 12.13 -11.11
N SER A 220 18.44 13.07 -10.17
CA SER A 220 18.56 12.88 -8.72
C SER A 220 17.47 11.97 -8.15
N ASP A 221 17.69 11.36 -6.98
CA ASP A 221 16.69 10.45 -6.38
C ASP A 221 15.40 11.17 -5.97
N GLN A 222 15.49 12.43 -5.52
CA GLN A 222 14.32 13.25 -5.21
C GLN A 222 13.50 13.55 -6.47
N ALA A 223 14.16 13.90 -7.58
CA ALA A 223 13.48 14.06 -8.87
C ALA A 223 12.85 12.74 -9.35
N ARG A 224 13.48 11.59 -9.11
CA ARG A 224 12.93 10.26 -9.45
C ARG A 224 11.70 9.89 -8.63
N ALA A 225 11.69 10.17 -7.33
CA ALA A 225 10.52 9.98 -6.47
C ALA A 225 9.34 10.80 -6.97
N MET A 226 9.50 12.13 -7.03
CA MET A 226 8.50 13.07 -7.54
C MET A 226 7.93 12.65 -8.91
N VAL A 227 8.77 12.17 -9.83
CA VAL A 227 8.31 11.70 -11.15
C VAL A 227 7.43 10.44 -11.06
N ARG A 228 7.79 9.45 -10.24
CA ARG A 228 6.92 8.28 -10.02
C ARG A 228 5.60 8.68 -9.38
N ASP A 229 5.66 9.54 -8.37
CA ASP A 229 4.49 10.01 -7.63
C ASP A 229 3.51 10.73 -8.58
N LEU A 230 3.98 11.74 -9.31
CA LEU A 230 3.17 12.47 -10.31
C LEU A 230 2.54 11.53 -11.36
N VAL A 231 3.29 10.58 -11.92
CA VAL A 231 2.74 9.63 -12.90
C VAL A 231 1.73 8.65 -12.26
N SER A 232 1.89 8.30 -10.97
CA SER A 232 0.92 7.52 -10.20
C SER A 232 -0.38 8.30 -9.88
N HIS A 233 -0.30 9.63 -9.84
CA HIS A 233 -1.43 10.54 -9.82
C HIS A 233 -1.99 10.84 -11.23
N ASN A 234 -1.66 9.98 -12.22
CA ASN A 234 -2.11 10.04 -13.61
C ASN A 234 -1.64 11.27 -14.42
N VAL A 235 -0.62 12.01 -13.96
CA VAL A 235 -0.02 13.08 -14.77
C VAL A 235 0.56 12.48 -16.06
N PRO A 236 0.18 12.97 -17.26
CA PRO A 236 0.70 12.43 -18.51
C PRO A 236 2.22 12.58 -18.61
N VAL A 237 2.91 11.55 -19.12
CA VAL A 237 4.38 11.52 -19.26
C VAL A 237 4.94 12.74 -20.02
N ASN A 238 4.19 13.24 -21.01
CA ASN A 238 4.55 14.44 -21.77
C ASN A 238 4.46 15.73 -20.93
N SER A 239 3.57 15.77 -19.94
CA SER A 239 3.25 16.94 -19.13
C SER A 239 4.11 17.07 -17.87
N ILE A 240 4.90 16.04 -17.51
CA ILE A 240 5.68 16.02 -16.27
C ILE A 240 6.61 17.22 -16.11
N ASN A 241 7.39 17.60 -17.14
CA ASN A 241 8.22 18.81 -17.09
C ASN A 241 7.37 20.09 -16.89
N GLY A 242 6.21 20.16 -17.53
CA GLY A 242 5.30 21.31 -17.43
C GLY A 242 4.65 21.44 -16.06
N VAL A 243 4.26 20.32 -15.44
CA VAL A 243 3.72 20.30 -14.06
C VAL A 243 4.79 20.67 -13.04
N ILE A 244 6.01 20.09 -13.15
CA ILE A 244 7.12 20.45 -12.26
C ILE A 244 7.48 21.94 -12.43
N GLY A 245 7.52 22.44 -13.68
CA GLY A 245 7.79 23.86 -13.96
C GLY A 245 6.69 24.81 -13.47
N ALA A 246 5.42 24.44 -13.60
CA ALA A 246 4.30 25.24 -13.11
C ALA A 246 4.29 25.30 -11.57
N VAL A 247 4.51 24.17 -10.89
CA VAL A 247 4.63 24.13 -9.42
C VAL A 247 5.84 24.95 -8.97
N ALA A 248 7.03 24.71 -9.54
CA ALA A 248 8.24 25.44 -9.19
C ALA A 248 8.09 26.96 -9.37
N LYS A 249 7.53 27.41 -10.51
CA LYS A 249 7.18 28.82 -10.74
C LYS A 249 6.20 29.35 -9.70
N GLY A 250 5.19 28.57 -9.34
CA GLY A 250 4.18 28.95 -8.33
C GLY A 250 4.74 29.11 -6.91
N ILE A 251 5.84 28.42 -6.57
CA ILE A 251 6.53 28.55 -5.28
C ILE A 251 7.82 29.38 -5.34
N GLY A 252 8.09 30.07 -6.46
CA GLY A 252 9.26 30.96 -6.63
C GLY A 252 10.60 30.25 -6.84
N VAL A 253 10.61 28.96 -7.20
CA VAL A 253 11.81 28.13 -7.38
C VAL A 253 12.21 28.06 -8.86
N GLU A 254 13.47 28.36 -9.16
CA GLU A 254 14.05 28.17 -10.50
C GLU A 254 14.26 26.67 -10.80
N LEU A 255 13.56 26.16 -11.81
CA LEU A 255 13.71 24.77 -12.26
C LEU A 255 14.90 24.62 -13.23
N ARG A 256 15.95 23.93 -12.81
CA ARG A 256 17.14 23.69 -13.64
C ARG A 256 17.13 22.32 -14.32
N GLY A 257 17.21 22.34 -15.65
CA GLY A 257 17.24 21.16 -16.51
C GLY A 257 15.85 20.61 -16.88
N GLY A 258 15.82 19.38 -17.39
CA GLY A 258 14.59 18.75 -17.88
C GLY A 258 14.71 17.25 -18.11
N LEU A 259 13.57 16.55 -18.10
CA LEU A 259 13.46 15.10 -18.30
C LEU A 259 13.08 14.77 -19.73
N HIS A 260 13.69 13.72 -20.30
CA HIS A 260 13.21 13.14 -21.55
C HIS A 260 12.08 12.14 -21.28
N LYS A 261 11.13 12.00 -22.22
CA LYS A 261 9.96 11.10 -22.09
C LYS A 261 10.37 9.66 -21.75
N ARG A 262 11.41 9.14 -22.41
CA ARG A 262 11.96 7.80 -22.12
C ARG A 262 12.55 7.69 -20.70
N SER A 263 13.16 8.76 -20.19
CA SER A 263 13.67 8.77 -18.81
C SER A 263 12.54 8.67 -17.79
N VAL A 264 11.41 9.35 -18.03
CA VAL A 264 10.20 9.21 -17.19
C VAL A 264 9.67 7.77 -17.23
N SER A 265 9.54 7.16 -18.41
CA SER A 265 9.11 5.76 -18.55
C SER A 265 10.02 4.78 -17.79
N GLN A 266 11.35 4.98 -17.85
CA GLN A 266 12.32 4.18 -17.11
C GLN A 266 12.24 4.39 -15.59
N ILE A 267 12.02 5.63 -15.13
CA ILE A 267 11.82 5.96 -13.71
C ILE A 267 10.56 5.30 -13.14
N VAL A 268 9.51 5.15 -13.95
CA VAL A 268 8.31 4.37 -13.58
C VAL A 268 8.63 2.87 -13.45
N LEU A 269 9.43 2.30 -14.37
CA LEU A 269 9.87 0.90 -14.30
C LEU A 269 10.85 0.62 -13.14
N GLU A 270 11.57 1.63 -12.64
CA GLU A 270 12.34 1.52 -11.39
C GLU A 270 11.43 1.31 -10.16
N GLY A 271 10.20 1.85 -10.21
CA GLY A 271 9.17 1.61 -9.18
C GLY A 271 8.51 0.23 -9.31
N ASP A 272 8.28 -0.24 -10.54
CA ASP A 272 7.75 -1.59 -10.81
C ASP A 272 8.67 -2.69 -10.24
N GLU A 273 9.95 -2.65 -10.59
CA GLU A 273 10.92 -3.66 -10.14
C GLU A 273 11.10 -3.64 -8.61
N ALA A 274 11.09 -2.44 -7.99
CA ALA A 274 11.13 -2.32 -6.53
C ALA A 274 9.87 -2.93 -5.86
N SER A 275 8.69 -2.82 -6.49
CA SER A 275 7.45 -3.37 -5.94
C SER A 275 7.41 -4.90 -5.94
N LYS A 276 8.18 -5.55 -6.82
CA LYS A 276 8.37 -7.01 -6.82
C LYS A 276 9.22 -7.45 -5.62
N TRP A 277 10.34 -6.76 -5.38
CA TRP A 277 11.20 -7.04 -4.22
C TRP A 277 10.44 -6.82 -2.91
N GLN A 278 9.69 -5.71 -2.83
CA GLN A 278 8.81 -5.40 -1.71
C GLN A 278 7.82 -6.56 -1.45
N TYR A 279 7.14 -7.04 -2.50
CA TYR A 279 6.17 -8.13 -2.38
C TYR A 279 6.79 -9.43 -1.86
N VAL A 280 7.99 -9.80 -2.33
CA VAL A 280 8.70 -11.01 -1.87
C VAL A 280 9.12 -10.89 -0.40
N GLU A 281 9.67 -9.74 0.01
CA GLU A 281 10.07 -9.50 1.40
C GLU A 281 8.87 -9.44 2.37
N GLU A 282 7.73 -8.88 1.94
CA GLU A 282 6.52 -8.80 2.76
C GLU A 282 5.77 -10.14 2.83
N ALA A 283 5.84 -10.97 1.79
CA ALA A 283 5.32 -12.34 1.84
C ALA A 283 6.11 -13.22 2.83
N ASP A 284 7.44 -13.18 2.74
CA ASP A 284 8.37 -13.88 3.64
C ASP A 284 8.23 -13.44 5.11
N ALA A 285 7.83 -12.19 5.34
CA ALA A 285 7.57 -11.63 6.68
C ALA A 285 6.11 -11.76 7.16
N SER A 286 5.24 -12.44 6.41
CA SER A 286 3.82 -12.61 6.76
C SER A 286 3.55 -13.89 7.56
N ASP A 287 2.62 -13.83 8.51
CA ASP A 287 2.11 -15.04 9.19
C ASP A 287 1.28 -15.88 8.19
N GLY A 288 0.59 -15.21 7.26
CA GLY A 288 -0.15 -15.82 6.18
C GLY A 288 -0.50 -14.87 5.04
N VAL A 289 -0.59 -15.43 3.84
CA VAL A 289 -1.00 -14.74 2.62
C VAL A 289 -2.44 -15.12 2.28
N THR A 290 -3.24 -14.16 1.83
CA THR A 290 -4.56 -14.42 1.23
C THR A 290 -4.66 -13.79 -0.16
N LEU A 291 -5.27 -14.51 -1.12
CA LEU A 291 -5.31 -14.11 -2.53
C LEU A 291 -6.72 -13.83 -3.04
N SER A 292 -6.82 -12.86 -3.94
CA SER A 292 -8.06 -12.48 -4.60
C SER A 292 -7.82 -12.20 -6.07
N GLY A 293 -8.77 -12.58 -6.91
CA GLY A 293 -8.72 -12.33 -8.35
C GLY A 293 -10.09 -12.04 -8.93
N ASP A 294 -10.11 -11.37 -10.08
CA ASP A 294 -11.32 -11.12 -10.88
C ASP A 294 -10.97 -11.11 -12.38
N GLY A 295 -11.93 -11.46 -13.24
CA GLY A 295 -11.74 -11.60 -14.68
C GLY A 295 -12.77 -10.83 -15.50
N THR A 296 -12.33 -10.07 -16.51
CA THR A 296 -13.26 -9.38 -17.43
C THR A 296 -12.76 -9.26 -18.86
N SER A 297 -13.70 -9.29 -19.80
CA SER A 297 -13.45 -9.07 -21.22
C SER A 297 -13.40 -7.58 -21.57
N HIS A 298 -12.34 -7.13 -22.24
CA HIS A 298 -12.26 -5.78 -22.81
C HIS A 298 -11.75 -5.83 -24.26
N LEU A 299 -12.58 -5.39 -25.20
CA LEU A 299 -12.31 -5.43 -26.65
C LEU A 299 -11.90 -6.83 -27.13
N ASN A 300 -12.69 -7.83 -26.72
CA ASN A 300 -12.52 -9.26 -27.03
C ASN A 300 -11.21 -9.90 -26.52
N LEU A 301 -10.46 -9.24 -25.63
CA LEU A 301 -9.37 -9.82 -24.86
C LEU A 301 -9.79 -10.01 -23.40
N GLN A 302 -9.46 -11.16 -22.81
CA GLN A 302 -9.66 -11.41 -21.38
C GLN A 302 -8.55 -10.71 -20.57
N TYR A 303 -8.94 -10.07 -19.47
CA TYR A 303 -8.02 -9.46 -18.49
C TYR A 303 -8.32 -9.96 -17.09
N GLU A 304 -7.28 -10.19 -16.30
CA GLU A 304 -7.38 -10.74 -14.95
C GLU A 304 -6.65 -9.83 -13.96
N ALA A 305 -7.39 -9.29 -12.98
CA ALA A 305 -6.81 -8.54 -11.86
C ALA A 305 -6.45 -9.49 -10.73
N ARG A 306 -5.30 -9.26 -10.09
CA ARG A 306 -4.79 -10.06 -8.98
C ARG A 306 -4.33 -9.15 -7.84
N ASN A 307 -4.87 -9.39 -6.64
CA ASN A 307 -4.50 -8.70 -5.39
C ASN A 307 -4.27 -9.72 -4.27
N SER A 308 -3.27 -9.45 -3.44
CA SER A 308 -2.92 -10.24 -2.25
C SER A 308 -3.13 -9.39 -0.99
N ILE A 309 -3.29 -10.04 0.16
CA ILE A 309 -3.19 -9.39 1.47
C ILE A 309 -2.15 -10.18 2.28
N PHE A 310 -1.19 -9.45 2.84
CA PHE A 310 -0.21 -9.99 3.78
C PHE A 310 -0.68 -9.73 5.21
N ASN A 311 -0.81 -10.79 5.99
CA ASN A 311 -1.32 -10.73 7.36
C ASN A 311 -0.15 -10.94 8.34
N THR A 312 0.08 -9.98 9.22
CA THR A 312 1.10 -10.03 10.27
C THR A 312 0.48 -9.55 11.58
N GLY A 313 0.14 -10.47 12.47
CA GLY A 313 -0.70 -10.21 13.65
C GLY A 313 -2.03 -9.57 13.28
N ASP A 314 -2.24 -8.34 13.76
CA ASP A 314 -3.43 -7.51 13.50
C ASP A 314 -3.23 -6.50 12.35
N THR A 315 -2.17 -6.64 11.58
CA THR A 315 -1.86 -5.79 10.41
C THR A 315 -2.17 -6.54 9.12
N HIS A 316 -3.01 -5.95 8.27
CA HIS A 316 -3.51 -6.54 7.03
C HIS A 316 -3.15 -5.65 5.83
N GLU A 317 -2.02 -5.93 5.18
CA GLU A 317 -1.44 -5.09 4.12
C GLU A 317 -1.82 -5.60 2.72
N ARG A 318 -2.84 -4.98 2.10
CA ARG A 318 -3.19 -5.23 0.68
C ARG A 318 -2.02 -4.88 -0.24
N ARG A 319 -1.76 -5.74 -1.24
CA ARG A 319 -0.86 -5.50 -2.37
C ARG A 319 -1.52 -5.85 -3.70
N PHE A 320 -1.37 -4.96 -4.68
CA PHE A 320 -1.75 -5.23 -6.06
C PHE A 320 -0.60 -5.97 -6.77
N VAL A 321 -0.91 -7.13 -7.34
CA VAL A 321 0.05 -8.01 -8.03
C VAL A 321 0.14 -7.59 -9.50
N GLY A 322 -0.99 -7.34 -10.15
CA GLY A 322 -1.05 -6.89 -11.54
C GLY A 322 -2.45 -7.01 -12.15
N ILE A 323 -2.58 -6.51 -13.37
CA ILE A 323 -3.54 -7.04 -14.35
C ILE A 323 -2.77 -7.69 -15.47
N GLU A 324 -3.15 -8.90 -15.85
CA GLU A 324 -2.61 -9.61 -17.02
C GLU A 324 -3.68 -9.86 -18.06
N SER A 325 -3.28 -10.30 -19.25
CA SER A 325 -4.20 -10.78 -20.29
C SER A 325 -4.04 -12.28 -20.44
N ALA A 326 -5.05 -13.05 -20.05
CA ALA A 326 -5.03 -14.50 -20.17
C ALA A 326 -5.51 -14.92 -21.57
N PRO A 327 -4.89 -15.93 -22.22
CA PRO A 327 -5.36 -16.44 -23.52
C PRO A 327 -6.78 -17.01 -23.50
N ASN A 328 -7.22 -17.51 -22.34
CA ASN A 328 -8.55 -18.01 -22.04
C ASN A 328 -8.80 -17.92 -20.52
N HIS A 329 -10.02 -18.23 -20.06
CA HIS A 329 -10.42 -18.14 -18.65
C HIS A 329 -10.40 -19.48 -17.90
N THR A 330 -9.65 -20.49 -18.36
CA THR A 330 -9.62 -21.79 -17.66
C THR A 330 -8.85 -21.71 -16.34
N SER A 331 -9.29 -22.49 -15.35
CA SER A 331 -8.66 -22.62 -14.04
C SER A 331 -7.17 -22.99 -14.12
N GLU A 332 -6.81 -23.84 -15.08
CA GLU A 332 -5.42 -24.21 -15.36
C GLU A 332 -4.62 -23.02 -15.90
N GLN A 333 -5.16 -22.25 -16.83
CA GLN A 333 -4.48 -21.06 -17.36
C GLN A 333 -4.34 -19.96 -16.30
N GLN A 334 -5.28 -19.89 -15.36
CA GLN A 334 -5.25 -18.99 -14.20
C GLN A 334 -4.25 -19.42 -13.14
N LEU A 335 -4.12 -20.73 -12.87
CA LEU A 335 -3.04 -21.28 -12.04
C LEU A 335 -1.68 -20.92 -12.62
N VAL A 336 -1.44 -21.19 -13.91
CA VAL A 336 -0.19 -20.84 -14.59
C VAL A 336 0.08 -19.33 -14.51
N GLY A 337 -0.94 -18.48 -14.62
CA GLY A 337 -0.79 -17.03 -14.41
C GLY A 337 -0.39 -16.63 -12.98
N TRP A 338 -0.74 -17.42 -11.96
CA TRP A 338 -0.23 -17.23 -10.59
C TRP A 338 1.20 -17.80 -10.43
N GLU A 339 1.49 -18.95 -11.00
CA GLU A 339 2.83 -19.56 -11.00
C GLU A 339 3.86 -18.65 -11.69
N ASP A 340 3.55 -18.15 -12.90
CA ASP A 340 4.39 -17.25 -13.69
C ASP A 340 4.69 -15.93 -12.97
N ILE A 341 3.66 -15.26 -12.42
CA ILE A 341 3.84 -13.92 -11.83
C ILE A 341 4.58 -13.98 -10.49
N ILE A 342 4.38 -15.04 -9.69
CA ILE A 342 5.16 -15.26 -8.46
C ILE A 342 6.61 -15.61 -8.82
N THR A 343 6.82 -16.44 -9.84
CA THR A 343 8.17 -16.74 -10.35
C THR A 343 8.86 -15.46 -10.86
N GLU A 344 8.19 -14.58 -11.61
CA GLU A 344 8.75 -13.28 -12.06
C GLU A 344 9.21 -12.41 -10.89
N PHE A 345 8.46 -12.44 -9.78
CA PHE A 345 8.75 -11.62 -8.60
C PHE A 345 9.93 -12.19 -7.80
N TYR A 346 9.96 -13.50 -7.59
CA TYR A 346 11.08 -14.19 -6.93
C TYR A 346 12.36 -14.12 -7.78
N ASP A 347 12.29 -14.26 -9.12
CA ASP A 347 13.44 -14.05 -10.02
C ASP A 347 13.95 -12.62 -9.96
N ALA A 348 13.04 -11.62 -9.92
CA ALA A 348 13.40 -10.22 -9.77
C ALA A 348 14.14 -9.96 -8.45
N TYR A 349 13.67 -10.55 -7.35
CA TYR A 349 14.29 -10.47 -6.03
C TYR A 349 15.62 -11.24 -5.95
N ASN A 350 15.65 -12.51 -6.31
CA ASN A 350 16.83 -13.39 -6.26
C ASN A 350 17.96 -12.89 -7.18
N SER A 351 17.64 -12.24 -8.29
CA SER A 351 18.60 -11.57 -9.17
C SER A 351 19.25 -10.30 -8.57
N SER A 352 18.64 -9.71 -7.53
CA SER A 352 19.02 -8.43 -6.94
C SER A 352 20.28 -8.51 -6.06
N PRO A 353 20.81 -7.37 -5.54
CA PRO A 353 21.84 -7.41 -4.51
C PRO A 353 21.36 -8.12 -3.22
N ARG A 354 20.08 -7.99 -2.85
CA ARG A 354 19.51 -8.64 -1.65
C ARG A 354 19.42 -10.14 -1.82
N GLY A 355 18.84 -10.59 -2.94
CA GLY A 355 18.66 -11.99 -3.29
C GLY A 355 19.95 -12.81 -3.37
N ARG A 356 21.08 -12.15 -3.58
CA ARG A 356 22.43 -12.74 -3.55
C ARG A 356 23.00 -12.93 -2.13
N HIS A 357 22.47 -12.21 -1.14
CA HIS A 357 22.83 -12.34 0.27
C HIS A 357 21.81 -13.17 1.05
N ARG A 358 20.54 -13.12 0.66
CA ARG A 358 19.44 -13.95 1.16
C ARG A 358 18.61 -14.42 -0.04
N HIS A 359 18.87 -15.62 -0.52
CA HIS A 359 18.02 -16.26 -1.52
C HIS A 359 16.71 -16.73 -0.87
N LEU A 360 15.59 -16.66 -1.60
CA LEU A 360 14.28 -17.10 -1.12
C LEU A 360 13.61 -18.02 -2.15
N ASP A 361 12.93 -19.07 -1.67
CA ASP A 361 12.25 -20.06 -2.51
C ASP A 361 10.82 -19.59 -2.85
N PRO A 362 10.40 -19.54 -4.13
CA PRO A 362 9.02 -19.21 -4.49
C PRO A 362 7.98 -20.17 -3.90
N ARG A 363 8.36 -21.39 -3.49
CA ARG A 363 7.47 -22.33 -2.82
C ARG A 363 7.07 -21.86 -1.41
N ASP A 364 7.89 -21.07 -0.72
CA ASP A 364 7.50 -20.55 0.60
C ASP A 364 6.34 -19.54 0.53
N PHE A 365 6.14 -18.88 -0.63
CA PHE A 365 4.93 -18.09 -0.90
C PHE A 365 3.67 -18.96 -0.95
N ILE A 366 3.67 -20.06 -1.71
CA ILE A 366 2.46 -20.90 -1.81
C ILE A 366 2.22 -21.70 -0.52
N ARG A 367 3.27 -22.01 0.25
CA ARG A 367 3.15 -22.63 1.57
C ARG A 367 2.50 -21.69 2.60
N SER A 368 2.80 -20.39 2.55
CA SER A 368 2.20 -19.35 3.40
C SER A 368 0.79 -18.90 2.97
N LEU A 369 0.33 -19.28 1.78
CA LEU A 369 -1.08 -19.10 1.36
C LEU A 369 -2.03 -19.85 2.32
N VAL A 370 -3.02 -19.15 2.87
CA VAL A 370 -4.04 -19.76 3.74
C VAL A 370 -5.49 -19.56 3.29
N ARG A 371 -5.75 -18.71 2.30
CA ARG A 371 -7.11 -18.45 1.79
C ARG A 371 -7.12 -17.85 0.39
N MET A 372 -8.16 -18.16 -0.39
CA MET A 372 -8.47 -17.49 -1.66
C MET A 372 -9.91 -16.98 -1.71
N MET A 373 -10.14 -15.85 -2.40
CA MET A 373 -11.46 -15.30 -2.71
C MET A 373 -11.63 -15.02 -4.21
N THR A 374 -12.77 -15.44 -4.76
CA THR A 374 -13.15 -15.26 -6.17
C THR A 374 -14.65 -14.94 -6.27
N ASP A 375 -15.22 -14.89 -7.47
CA ASP A 375 -16.64 -15.14 -7.67
C ASP A 375 -17.00 -16.64 -7.47
N HIS A 376 -18.27 -17.01 -7.70
CA HIS A 376 -18.84 -18.34 -7.44
C HIS A 376 -18.83 -19.32 -8.64
N ALA A 377 -18.22 -18.99 -9.77
CA ALA A 377 -18.22 -19.83 -10.96
C ALA A 377 -17.42 -21.14 -10.77
N GLU A 378 -17.75 -22.18 -11.55
CA GLU A 378 -17.17 -23.52 -11.37
C GLU A 378 -15.68 -23.58 -11.77
N ASP A 379 -15.26 -22.77 -12.73
CA ASP A 379 -13.85 -22.53 -13.05
C ASP A 379 -13.10 -21.87 -11.89
N GLN A 380 -13.73 -20.93 -11.17
CA GLN A 380 -13.13 -20.32 -9.98
C GLN A 380 -13.06 -21.31 -8.79
N LYS A 381 -14.12 -22.11 -8.55
CA LYS A 381 -14.08 -23.22 -7.58
C LYS A 381 -13.04 -24.28 -7.92
N LYS A 382 -12.78 -24.51 -9.21
CA LYS A 382 -11.71 -25.40 -9.68
C LYS A 382 -10.33 -24.75 -9.50
N LEU A 383 -10.17 -23.46 -9.75
CA LEU A 383 -8.93 -22.71 -9.47
C LEU A 383 -8.57 -22.78 -7.97
N GLN A 384 -9.51 -22.54 -7.07
CA GLN A 384 -9.23 -22.63 -5.62
C GLN A 384 -8.75 -24.03 -5.21
N ARG A 385 -9.32 -25.10 -5.80
CA ARG A 385 -8.85 -26.49 -5.58
C ARG A 385 -7.44 -26.73 -6.15
N LEU A 386 -7.11 -26.16 -7.32
CA LEU A 386 -5.77 -26.23 -7.91
C LEU A 386 -4.73 -25.49 -7.05
N MET A 387 -5.07 -24.31 -6.52
CA MET A 387 -4.20 -23.54 -5.62
C MET A 387 -3.94 -24.28 -4.29
N ALA A 388 -4.96 -24.94 -3.72
CA ALA A 388 -4.77 -25.81 -2.56
C ALA A 388 -3.86 -27.01 -2.89
N ALA A 389 -4.06 -27.67 -4.03
CA ALA A 389 -3.20 -28.76 -4.47
C ALA A 389 -1.74 -28.33 -4.72
N TRP A 390 -1.51 -27.12 -5.24
CA TRP A 390 -0.16 -26.54 -5.39
C TRP A 390 0.49 -26.29 -4.02
N LYS A 391 -0.24 -25.64 -3.09
CA LYS A 391 0.21 -25.46 -1.69
C LYS A 391 0.63 -26.77 -1.03
N HIS A 392 -0.22 -27.80 -1.07
CA HIS A 392 0.07 -29.09 -0.44
C HIS A 392 1.28 -29.77 -1.09
N ARG A 393 1.36 -29.78 -2.42
CA ARG A 393 2.49 -30.36 -3.16
C ARG A 393 3.81 -29.68 -2.79
N SER A 394 3.86 -28.35 -2.81
CA SER A 394 5.09 -27.61 -2.56
C SER A 394 5.48 -27.54 -1.07
N ASP A 395 4.56 -27.77 -0.13
CA ASP A 395 4.96 -28.05 1.27
C ASP A 395 5.67 -29.41 1.40
N ARG A 396 5.21 -30.43 0.67
CA ARG A 396 5.82 -31.77 0.67
C ARG A 396 7.17 -31.75 -0.05
N GLU A 397 7.28 -31.08 -1.20
CA GLU A 397 8.57 -30.86 -1.90
C GLU A 397 9.63 -30.27 -0.96
N VAL A 398 9.31 -29.16 -0.27
CA VAL A 398 10.27 -28.47 0.62
C VAL A 398 10.58 -29.28 1.89
N ARG A 399 9.68 -30.16 2.35
CA ARG A 399 9.96 -31.12 3.44
C ARG A 399 10.86 -32.26 2.97
N GLY A 400 10.51 -32.91 1.87
CA GLY A 400 11.24 -34.05 1.32
C GLY A 400 12.66 -33.69 0.88
N GLU A 401 12.87 -32.49 0.34
CA GLU A 401 14.21 -31.98 0.06
C GLU A 401 15.04 -31.79 1.33
N ARG A 402 14.44 -31.34 2.44
CA ARG A 402 15.14 -31.20 3.73
C ARG A 402 15.47 -32.55 4.34
N ALA A 403 14.54 -33.51 4.32
CA ALA A 403 14.79 -34.88 4.75
C ALA A 403 15.89 -35.56 3.91
N ALA A 404 15.83 -35.43 2.57
CA ALA A 404 16.85 -35.97 1.67
C ALA A 404 18.24 -35.33 1.85
N MET A 405 18.35 -34.12 2.42
CA MET A 405 19.62 -33.52 2.82
C MET A 405 20.14 -33.98 4.20
N LEU A 406 19.31 -34.67 4.99
CA LEU A 406 19.65 -35.18 6.32
C LEU A 406 19.90 -36.70 6.35
N LEU A 407 19.34 -37.45 5.39
CA LEU A 407 19.63 -38.86 5.18
C LEU A 407 21.11 -39.10 4.84
N LEU A 408 21.63 -40.26 5.24
CA LEU A 408 22.92 -40.75 4.77
C LEU A 408 22.85 -41.08 3.28
N GLY A 409 23.99 -40.95 2.59
CA GLY A 409 24.06 -41.16 1.13
C GLY A 409 23.63 -42.56 0.69
N GLU A 410 23.83 -43.57 1.54
CA GLU A 410 23.41 -44.97 1.30
C GLU A 410 21.89 -45.15 1.45
N GLU A 411 21.27 -44.48 2.43
CA GLU A 411 19.82 -44.52 2.67
C GLU A 411 19.06 -43.87 1.50
N LEU A 412 19.51 -42.68 1.09
CA LEU A 412 18.95 -41.98 -0.07
C LEU A 412 19.20 -42.76 -1.38
N ALA A 413 20.36 -43.41 -1.52
CA ALA A 413 20.64 -44.28 -2.67
C ALA A 413 19.72 -45.51 -2.71
N ALA A 414 19.42 -46.13 -1.57
CA ALA A 414 18.49 -47.26 -1.47
C ALA A 414 17.06 -46.86 -1.90
N LEU A 415 16.55 -45.73 -1.42
CA LEU A 415 15.24 -45.19 -1.81
C LEU A 415 15.16 -44.85 -3.31
N LEU A 416 16.21 -44.23 -3.86
CA LEU A 416 16.31 -43.94 -5.29
C LEU A 416 16.42 -45.22 -6.12
N TRP A 417 17.12 -46.25 -5.65
CA TRP A 417 17.24 -47.54 -6.33
C TRP A 417 15.91 -48.29 -6.37
N GLU A 418 15.18 -48.35 -5.25
CA GLU A 418 13.85 -48.97 -5.16
C GLU A 418 12.86 -48.34 -6.14
N GLU A 419 12.82 -47.00 -6.20
CA GLU A 419 11.92 -46.29 -7.12
C GLU A 419 12.40 -46.36 -8.58
N THR A 420 13.72 -46.44 -8.82
CA THR A 420 14.28 -46.72 -10.15
C THR A 420 13.82 -48.09 -10.65
N ALA A 421 13.88 -49.13 -9.81
CA ALA A 421 13.41 -50.47 -10.16
C ALA A 421 11.91 -50.50 -10.50
N ARG A 422 11.07 -49.75 -9.76
CA ARG A 422 9.64 -49.57 -10.11
C ARG A 422 9.45 -48.90 -11.47
N VAL A 423 10.22 -47.86 -11.77
CA VAL A 423 10.11 -47.12 -13.04
C VAL A 423 10.62 -47.94 -14.23
N ILE A 424 11.71 -48.72 -14.08
CA ILE A 424 12.18 -49.67 -15.10
C ILE A 424 11.09 -50.68 -15.44
N GLN A 425 10.47 -51.31 -14.44
CA GLN A 425 9.34 -52.24 -14.65
C GLN A 425 8.16 -51.55 -15.36
N LYS A 426 7.81 -50.32 -14.97
CA LYS A 426 6.74 -49.52 -15.58
C LYS A 426 7.02 -49.13 -17.05
N VAL A 427 8.28 -49.00 -17.44
CA VAL A 427 8.72 -48.70 -18.83
C VAL A 427 8.73 -49.96 -19.71
N GLY A 428 8.70 -51.16 -19.12
CA GLY A 428 8.70 -52.44 -19.84
C GLY A 428 9.89 -53.34 -19.53
N GLY A 429 10.65 -53.07 -18.46
CA GLY A 429 11.85 -53.82 -18.08
C GLY A 429 13.15 -53.18 -18.59
N ASP A 430 14.29 -53.83 -18.28
CA ASP A 430 15.62 -53.26 -18.52
C ASP A 430 15.89 -52.97 -20.01
N GLU A 431 15.49 -53.85 -20.94
CA GLU A 431 15.72 -53.63 -22.38
C GLU A 431 15.02 -52.36 -22.87
N ALA A 432 13.76 -52.15 -22.47
CA ALA A 432 13.01 -50.95 -22.79
C ALA A 432 13.63 -49.69 -22.15
N TRP A 433 14.13 -49.80 -20.92
CA TRP A 433 14.81 -48.71 -20.21
C TRP A 433 16.16 -48.31 -20.84
N GLN A 434 16.98 -49.28 -21.26
CA GLN A 434 18.24 -48.98 -21.96
C GLN A 434 18.01 -48.47 -23.39
N GLY A 435 16.87 -48.81 -24.01
CA GLY A 435 16.44 -48.30 -25.31
C GLY A 435 15.93 -46.85 -25.32
N LEU A 436 15.69 -46.22 -24.16
CA LEU A 436 15.19 -44.85 -24.07
C LEU A 436 16.19 -43.81 -24.60
N GLY A 437 15.67 -42.76 -25.26
CA GLY A 437 16.46 -41.59 -25.61
C GLY A 437 16.98 -40.84 -24.38
N GLN A 438 18.16 -40.21 -24.47
CA GLN A 438 18.78 -39.53 -23.32
C GLN A 438 17.89 -38.45 -22.69
N SER A 439 17.03 -37.79 -23.47
CA SER A 439 16.02 -36.83 -22.99
C SER A 439 14.90 -37.49 -22.17
N GLU A 440 14.45 -38.67 -22.58
CA GLU A 440 13.36 -39.42 -21.94
C GLU A 440 13.86 -40.05 -20.64
N ARG A 441 15.05 -40.65 -20.68
CA ARG A 441 15.73 -41.19 -19.50
C ARG A 441 15.96 -40.11 -18.44
N LYS A 442 16.39 -38.90 -18.83
CA LYS A 442 16.50 -37.74 -17.91
C LYS A 442 15.14 -37.29 -17.34
N ALA A 443 14.06 -37.39 -18.12
CA ALA A 443 12.72 -37.08 -17.62
C ALA A 443 12.24 -38.12 -16.59
N TRP A 444 12.54 -39.40 -16.79
CA TRP A 444 12.29 -40.45 -15.79
C TRP A 444 13.20 -40.33 -14.56
N GLU A 445 14.50 -40.06 -14.72
CA GLU A 445 15.42 -39.79 -13.61
C GLU A 445 14.94 -38.62 -12.74
N LYS A 446 14.40 -37.55 -13.35
CA LYS A 446 13.72 -36.48 -12.61
C LYS A 446 12.46 -37.01 -11.91
N THR A 447 11.60 -37.76 -12.60
CA THR A 447 10.35 -38.31 -12.04
C THR A 447 10.61 -39.22 -10.84
N ILE A 448 11.66 -40.04 -10.88
CA ILE A 448 12.13 -40.89 -9.77
C ILE A 448 12.51 -40.01 -8.57
N ARG A 449 13.38 -39.00 -8.77
CA ARG A 449 13.78 -38.06 -7.71
C ARG A 449 12.59 -37.31 -7.12
N ASP A 450 11.75 -36.72 -7.97
CA ASP A 450 10.54 -35.99 -7.55
C ASP A 450 9.62 -36.91 -6.72
N THR A 451 9.49 -38.19 -7.10
CA THR A 451 8.66 -39.17 -6.38
C THR A 451 9.25 -39.54 -5.01
N VAL A 452 10.56 -39.76 -4.91
CA VAL A 452 11.23 -40.02 -3.61
C VAL A 452 11.15 -38.80 -2.69
N ILE A 453 11.31 -37.59 -3.23
CA ILE A 453 11.10 -36.33 -2.48
C ILE A 453 9.65 -36.22 -1.99
N GLN A 454 8.65 -36.52 -2.82
CA GLN A 454 7.24 -36.50 -2.40
C GLN A 454 6.92 -37.51 -1.29
N LYS A 455 7.53 -38.70 -1.32
CA LYS A 455 7.40 -39.70 -0.25
C LYS A 455 7.97 -39.18 1.07
N LEU A 456 9.26 -38.85 1.10
CA LEU A 456 9.93 -38.30 2.28
C LEU A 456 9.23 -37.04 2.82
N GLY A 457 8.71 -36.20 1.94
CA GLY A 457 7.98 -34.98 2.29
C GLY A 457 6.57 -35.20 2.83
N GLN A 458 5.97 -36.35 2.53
CA GLN A 458 4.71 -36.80 3.11
C GLN A 458 4.95 -37.51 4.45
N ASP A 459 5.99 -38.34 4.57
CA ASP A 459 6.41 -38.95 5.84
C ASP A 459 6.74 -37.87 6.90
N GLU A 460 7.52 -36.85 6.52
CA GLU A 460 7.81 -35.64 7.32
C GLU A 460 6.57 -34.79 7.65
N TYR A 461 5.49 -34.92 6.89
CA TYR A 461 4.22 -34.24 7.20
C TYR A 461 3.35 -35.08 8.15
N ASP A 462 3.32 -36.40 7.96
CA ASP A 462 2.51 -37.31 8.78
C ASP A 462 3.12 -37.52 10.18
N ALA A 463 4.44 -37.34 10.33
CA ALA A 463 5.14 -37.27 11.61
C ALA A 463 4.86 -36.00 12.46
N LEU A 464 4.23 -34.96 11.88
CA LEU A 464 3.98 -33.70 12.60
C LEU A 464 2.92 -33.85 13.72
N PRO A 465 2.98 -33.00 14.76
CA PRO A 465 1.84 -32.76 15.65
C PRO A 465 0.62 -32.26 14.86
N GLU A 466 -0.59 -32.67 15.25
CA GLU A 466 -1.83 -32.30 14.55
C GLU A 466 -2.08 -30.78 14.45
N ALA A 467 -1.60 -30.00 15.43
CA ALA A 467 -1.64 -28.53 15.37
C ALA A 467 -0.76 -27.96 14.24
N GLU A 468 0.38 -28.59 13.97
CA GLU A 468 1.28 -28.20 12.87
C GLU A 468 0.78 -28.70 11.52
N LYS A 469 0.24 -29.92 11.44
CA LYS A 469 -0.48 -30.41 10.25
C LYS A 469 -1.61 -29.46 9.86
N ARG A 470 -2.45 -29.08 10.83
CA ARG A 470 -3.53 -28.11 10.64
C ARG A 470 -3.00 -26.75 10.17
N SER A 471 -1.94 -26.23 10.79
CA SER A 471 -1.34 -24.94 10.40
C SER A 471 -0.71 -24.95 9.00
N ALA A 472 -0.03 -26.04 8.61
CA ALA A 472 0.56 -26.22 7.29
C ALA A 472 -0.50 -26.49 6.21
N GLY A 473 -1.51 -27.31 6.53
CA GLY A 473 -2.62 -27.68 5.66
C GLY A 473 -3.71 -26.62 5.51
N LEU A 474 -3.77 -25.60 6.38
CA LEU A 474 -4.81 -24.56 6.36
C LEU A 474 -4.92 -23.88 4.99
N PHE A 475 -6.03 -24.14 4.29
CA PHE A 475 -6.49 -23.43 3.12
C PHE A 475 -8.00 -23.24 3.19
N VAL A 476 -8.46 -21.99 3.10
CA VAL A 476 -9.88 -21.63 3.19
C VAL A 476 -10.39 -21.15 1.83
N SER A 477 -11.49 -21.73 1.38
CA SER A 477 -12.25 -21.21 0.24
C SER A 477 -13.24 -20.13 0.68
N ALA A 478 -13.26 -19.01 -0.04
CA ALA A 478 -14.23 -17.93 0.17
C ALA A 478 -14.72 -17.36 -1.17
N TYR A 479 -15.89 -16.72 -1.15
CA TYR A 479 -16.54 -16.24 -2.36
C TYR A 479 -17.23 -14.88 -2.13
N CYS A 480 -17.11 -13.98 -3.09
CA CYS A 480 -17.54 -12.58 -2.98
C CYS A 480 -19.01 -12.41 -2.56
N CYS A 481 -19.25 -11.70 -1.45
CA CYS A 481 -20.60 -11.44 -0.93
C CYS A 481 -21.55 -10.76 -1.92
N MET A 482 -21.03 -9.97 -2.85
CA MET A 482 -21.82 -9.29 -3.89
C MET A 482 -22.36 -10.24 -4.95
N HIS A 483 -21.60 -11.29 -5.27
CA HIS A 483 -22.06 -12.36 -6.15
C HIS A 483 -23.12 -13.25 -5.47
N LYS A 484 -23.15 -13.32 -4.13
CA LYS A 484 -24.23 -14.00 -3.39
C LYS A 484 -25.54 -13.25 -3.53
N GLU A 485 -25.52 -11.95 -3.25
CA GLU A 485 -26.67 -11.04 -3.35
C GLU A 485 -27.27 -11.02 -4.77
N LEU A 486 -26.43 -10.81 -5.79
CA LEU A 486 -26.85 -10.79 -7.19
C LEU A 486 -27.49 -12.11 -7.64
N ASN A 487 -26.96 -13.25 -7.21
CA ASN A 487 -27.52 -14.54 -7.58
C ASN A 487 -28.77 -14.87 -6.76
N ALA A 488 -28.90 -14.38 -5.52
CA ALA A 488 -30.16 -14.47 -4.77
C ALA A 488 -31.30 -13.69 -5.43
N VAL A 489 -31.05 -12.47 -5.95
CA VAL A 489 -32.01 -11.70 -6.76
C VAL A 489 -32.46 -12.49 -8.00
N LYS A 490 -31.51 -13.09 -8.75
CA LYS A 490 -31.84 -13.97 -9.89
C LYS A 490 -32.65 -15.21 -9.46
N GLY A 491 -32.33 -15.77 -8.30
CA GLY A 491 -33.02 -16.92 -7.72
C GLY A 491 -34.47 -16.63 -7.38
N GLY A 492 -34.73 -15.50 -6.72
CA GLY A 492 -36.07 -15.01 -6.43
C GLY A 492 -36.85 -14.66 -7.69
N SER A 493 -36.24 -13.90 -8.61
CA SER A 493 -36.85 -13.57 -9.90
C SER A 493 -37.27 -14.83 -10.68
N LYS A 494 -36.41 -15.84 -10.78
CA LYS A 494 -36.76 -17.11 -11.43
C LYS A 494 -37.91 -17.85 -10.73
N ALA A 495 -37.97 -17.84 -9.40
CA ALA A 495 -39.02 -18.52 -8.64
C ALA A 495 -40.39 -17.82 -8.76
N MET A 496 -40.37 -16.47 -8.86
CA MET A 496 -41.50 -15.59 -9.13
C MET A 496 -42.01 -15.73 -10.57
N SER A 497 -41.13 -15.69 -11.59
CA SER A 497 -41.51 -15.95 -12.99
C SER A 497 -42.16 -17.33 -13.16
N ALA A 498 -41.63 -18.35 -12.48
CA ALA A 498 -42.27 -19.66 -12.43
C ALA A 498 -43.52 -19.70 -11.52
N GLY A 499 -43.72 -18.72 -10.64
CA GLY A 499 -44.85 -18.60 -9.72
C GLY A 499 -46.14 -18.24 -10.45
N TRP A 500 -46.07 -17.24 -11.33
CA TRP A 500 -47.15 -16.90 -12.28
C TRP A 500 -47.68 -18.16 -12.99
N VAL A 501 -46.77 -18.95 -13.58
CA VAL A 501 -47.10 -20.20 -14.30
C VAL A 501 -47.65 -21.28 -13.37
N ARG A 502 -47.01 -21.55 -12.22
CA ARG A 502 -47.45 -22.57 -11.23
C ARG A 502 -48.88 -22.33 -10.74
N ARG A 503 -49.31 -21.06 -10.68
CA ARG A 503 -50.60 -20.64 -10.11
C ARG A 503 -51.68 -20.42 -11.17
N GLY A 504 -51.36 -20.56 -12.46
CA GLY A 504 -52.29 -20.28 -13.56
C GLY A 504 -52.70 -18.81 -13.67
N LEU A 505 -51.88 -17.89 -13.15
CA LEU A 505 -52.16 -16.45 -13.11
C LEU A 505 -51.67 -15.77 -14.41
N PRO A 506 -52.28 -14.65 -14.83
CA PRO A 506 -51.81 -13.87 -15.97
C PRO A 506 -50.34 -13.45 -15.78
N PRO A 507 -49.39 -13.95 -16.59
CA PRO A 507 -47.98 -13.61 -16.42
C PRO A 507 -47.71 -12.17 -16.89
N PRO A 508 -46.61 -11.55 -16.45
CA PRO A 508 -46.15 -10.27 -16.96
C PRO A 508 -46.00 -10.29 -18.49
N ILE A 509 -46.38 -9.21 -19.17
CA ILE A 509 -46.38 -9.17 -20.63
C ILE A 509 -44.98 -9.47 -21.22
N LEU A 510 -44.96 -10.22 -22.34
CA LEU A 510 -43.73 -10.54 -23.06
C LEU A 510 -43.20 -9.31 -23.78
N LEU A 511 -42.02 -8.84 -23.40
CA LEU A 511 -41.36 -7.69 -24.01
C LEU A 511 -40.48 -8.19 -25.17
N MET A 512 -41.17 -8.70 -26.20
CA MET A 512 -40.59 -9.20 -27.45
C MET A 512 -39.71 -8.11 -28.10
N ASN A 513 -38.77 -8.50 -28.95
CA ASN A 513 -38.19 -7.54 -29.89
C ASN A 513 -39.03 -7.53 -31.18
N ARG A 514 -38.97 -6.46 -31.98
CA ARG A 514 -39.70 -6.31 -33.26
C ARG A 514 -39.69 -7.56 -34.15
N ASP A 515 -38.56 -8.25 -34.24
CA ASP A 515 -38.38 -9.39 -35.14
C ASP A 515 -38.98 -10.68 -34.53
N ASN A 516 -39.04 -10.79 -33.20
CA ASN A 516 -39.82 -11.82 -32.51
C ASN A 516 -41.33 -11.53 -32.62
N GLU A 517 -41.76 -10.27 -32.43
CA GLU A 517 -43.17 -9.87 -32.52
C GLU A 517 -43.74 -10.18 -33.92
N ALA A 518 -43.04 -9.76 -34.98
CA ALA A 518 -43.42 -10.10 -36.36
C ALA A 518 -43.45 -11.62 -36.62
N ALA A 519 -42.58 -12.40 -35.96
CA ALA A 519 -42.60 -13.86 -36.04
C ALA A 519 -43.74 -14.51 -35.22
N ALA A 520 -44.21 -13.85 -34.16
CA ALA A 520 -45.36 -14.28 -33.37
C ALA A 520 -46.70 -13.90 -34.04
N GLU A 521 -46.80 -12.75 -34.69
CA GLU A 521 -48.01 -12.29 -35.38
C GLU A 521 -48.20 -12.93 -36.77
N GLY A 522 -47.12 -13.18 -37.52
CA GLY A 522 -47.17 -13.58 -38.93
C GLY A 522 -46.19 -14.69 -39.35
N GLY A 523 -45.55 -15.38 -38.40
CA GLY A 523 -44.69 -16.53 -38.68
C GLY A 523 -45.46 -17.84 -38.90
N SER A 524 -44.72 -18.93 -39.17
CA SER A 524 -45.28 -20.29 -39.01
C SER A 524 -45.43 -20.62 -37.52
N SER A 525 -46.15 -21.70 -37.17
CA SER A 525 -46.27 -22.13 -35.76
C SER A 525 -44.90 -22.26 -35.10
N GLU A 526 -43.91 -22.89 -35.75
CA GLU A 526 -42.58 -23.06 -35.16
C GLU A 526 -41.81 -21.74 -35.01
N ALA A 527 -42.17 -20.70 -35.76
CA ALA A 527 -41.62 -19.36 -35.61
C ALA A 527 -42.32 -18.59 -34.47
N HIS A 528 -43.64 -18.74 -34.32
CA HIS A 528 -44.42 -18.22 -33.21
C HIS A 528 -43.99 -18.84 -31.87
N ASP A 529 -44.03 -20.18 -31.77
CA ASP A 529 -43.67 -20.94 -30.58
C ASP A 529 -42.26 -20.57 -30.09
N ARG A 530 -41.32 -20.46 -31.03
CA ARG A 530 -39.95 -20.03 -30.75
C ARG A 530 -39.86 -18.56 -30.35
N ALA A 531 -40.60 -17.66 -31.01
CA ALA A 531 -40.62 -16.23 -30.67
C ALA A 531 -41.16 -15.98 -29.27
N VAL A 532 -42.16 -16.77 -28.84
CA VAL A 532 -42.64 -16.82 -27.46
C VAL A 532 -41.57 -17.38 -26.52
N GLU A 533 -40.99 -18.55 -26.83
CA GLU A 533 -39.97 -19.23 -26.00
C GLU A 533 -38.72 -18.36 -25.73
N VAL A 534 -38.22 -17.63 -26.75
CA VAL A 534 -37.02 -16.78 -26.60
C VAL A 534 -37.30 -15.34 -26.14
N SER A 535 -38.56 -15.00 -25.86
CA SER A 535 -38.94 -13.69 -25.34
C SER A 535 -39.05 -13.69 -23.82
N GLU A 536 -38.73 -12.56 -23.20
CA GLU A 536 -38.76 -12.39 -21.75
C GLU A 536 -39.76 -11.29 -21.39
N GLY A 537 -40.46 -11.43 -20.27
CA GLY A 537 -41.36 -10.42 -19.71
C GLY A 537 -40.91 -9.93 -18.34
N GLY A 538 -41.76 -9.13 -17.70
CA GLY A 538 -41.64 -8.82 -16.27
C GLY A 538 -40.58 -7.80 -15.88
N GLY A 539 -40.46 -7.59 -14.56
CA GLY A 539 -39.81 -6.41 -13.99
C GLY A 539 -38.32 -6.30 -14.32
N VAL A 540 -37.60 -7.43 -14.33
CA VAL A 540 -36.17 -7.48 -14.67
C VAL A 540 -35.95 -7.13 -16.16
N LYS A 541 -36.86 -7.55 -17.05
CA LYS A 541 -36.79 -7.22 -18.47
C LYS A 541 -37.12 -5.75 -18.71
N LEU A 542 -38.17 -5.23 -18.08
CA LEU A 542 -38.52 -3.81 -18.11
C LEU A 542 -37.36 -2.93 -17.62
N ALA A 543 -36.78 -3.22 -16.45
CA ALA A 543 -35.61 -2.51 -15.92
C ALA A 543 -34.37 -2.57 -16.86
N SER A 544 -34.25 -3.63 -17.66
CA SER A 544 -33.20 -3.77 -18.69
C SER A 544 -33.47 -2.92 -19.93
N LEU A 545 -34.73 -2.87 -20.42
CA LEU A 545 -35.11 -2.00 -21.54
C LEU A 545 -35.11 -0.52 -21.16
N ALA A 546 -35.63 -0.18 -19.97
CA ALA A 546 -35.56 1.17 -19.40
C ALA A 546 -34.10 1.63 -19.21
N GLY A 547 -33.19 0.74 -18.81
CA GLY A 547 -31.76 1.03 -18.82
C GLY A 547 -31.20 1.24 -20.23
N ALA A 548 -31.57 0.41 -21.19
CA ALA A 548 -31.16 0.60 -22.58
C ALA A 548 -31.67 1.92 -23.19
N LEU A 549 -32.81 2.44 -22.73
CA LEU A 549 -33.36 3.73 -23.17
C LEU A 549 -32.78 4.91 -22.37
N PHE A 550 -32.88 4.92 -21.04
CA PHE A 550 -32.55 6.06 -20.18
C PHE A 550 -31.08 6.10 -19.73
N LYS A 551 -30.32 5.00 -19.84
CA LYS A 551 -28.89 4.92 -19.46
C LYS A 551 -28.12 3.88 -20.28
N HIS A 552 -28.11 4.09 -21.58
CA HIS A 552 -27.47 3.19 -22.54
C HIS A 552 -25.93 3.11 -22.35
N LYS A 553 -25.35 1.93 -22.61
CA LYS A 553 -23.90 1.64 -22.43
C LYS A 553 -22.96 2.36 -23.41
N ASP A 554 -23.49 2.77 -24.56
CA ASP A 554 -22.86 3.64 -25.57
C ASP A 554 -23.39 5.06 -25.34
N ASP A 555 -22.48 5.99 -25.09
CA ASP A 555 -22.76 7.37 -24.66
C ASP A 555 -23.35 8.26 -25.78
N LYS A 556 -23.39 7.75 -27.02
CA LYS A 556 -24.05 8.41 -28.16
C LYS A 556 -25.48 7.93 -28.41
N LYS A 557 -26.05 7.11 -27.52
CA LYS A 557 -27.33 6.42 -27.70
C LYS A 557 -28.22 6.49 -26.45
N GLY A 558 -29.50 6.19 -26.66
CA GLY A 558 -30.54 6.35 -25.65
C GLY A 558 -31.01 7.81 -25.54
N GLN A 559 -31.73 8.09 -24.46
CA GLN A 559 -32.44 9.35 -24.19
C GLN A 559 -31.89 10.04 -22.94
N GLN A 560 -30.62 9.80 -22.62
CA GLN A 560 -30.02 10.03 -21.30
C GLN A 560 -30.09 11.48 -20.84
N ASP A 561 -29.79 12.44 -21.72
CA ASP A 561 -29.94 13.85 -21.41
C ASP A 561 -31.37 14.35 -21.67
N SER A 562 -32.14 13.69 -22.56
CA SER A 562 -33.55 14.03 -22.81
C SER A 562 -34.43 13.83 -21.57
N TYR A 563 -34.32 12.69 -20.87
CA TYR A 563 -35.12 12.46 -19.65
C TYR A 563 -34.61 13.31 -18.49
N ARG A 564 -33.29 13.47 -18.35
CA ARG A 564 -32.72 14.38 -17.35
C ARG A 564 -33.24 15.80 -17.52
N ILE A 565 -33.22 16.37 -18.73
CA ILE A 565 -33.75 17.72 -18.98
C ILE A 565 -35.25 17.82 -18.66
N PHE A 566 -36.04 16.79 -18.96
CA PHE A 566 -37.47 16.75 -18.62
C PHE A 566 -37.70 16.77 -17.10
N PHE A 567 -37.05 15.88 -16.35
CA PHE A 567 -37.17 15.83 -14.90
C PHE A 567 -36.53 17.04 -14.19
N GLU A 568 -35.39 17.53 -14.67
CA GLU A 568 -34.71 18.74 -14.15
C GLU A 568 -35.60 19.99 -14.35
N ALA A 569 -36.39 20.07 -15.43
CA ALA A 569 -37.39 21.13 -15.64
C ALA A 569 -38.59 21.03 -14.69
N LEU A 570 -38.90 19.84 -14.15
CA LEU A 570 -39.86 19.62 -13.07
C LEU A 570 -39.23 19.82 -11.67
N GLY A 571 -37.96 20.22 -11.59
CA GLY A 571 -37.21 20.39 -10.33
C GLY A 571 -36.67 19.09 -9.73
N ILE A 572 -36.76 17.96 -10.43
CA ILE A 572 -36.39 16.62 -9.94
C ILE A 572 -35.03 16.20 -10.52
N SER A 573 -34.01 16.09 -9.66
CA SER A 573 -32.67 15.64 -10.07
C SER A 573 -32.58 14.10 -10.08
N VAL A 574 -33.06 13.49 -11.18
CA VAL A 574 -33.02 12.03 -11.36
C VAL A 574 -31.73 11.52 -11.99
N ARG A 575 -31.39 10.26 -11.69
CA ARG A 575 -30.36 9.52 -12.43
C ARG A 575 -30.66 8.03 -12.45
N PHE A 576 -31.22 7.56 -13.56
CA PHE A 576 -31.61 6.17 -13.76
C PHE A 576 -30.46 5.19 -13.41
N PRO A 577 -30.73 3.99 -12.85
CA PRO A 577 -29.71 2.98 -12.53
C PRO A 577 -29.02 2.31 -13.73
N ASP A 578 -27.82 1.75 -13.50
CA ASP A 578 -26.89 1.32 -14.57
C ASP A 578 -27.06 -0.16 -15.01
N THR A 579 -28.30 -0.58 -15.30
CA THR A 579 -28.60 -1.97 -15.71
C THR A 579 -27.89 -2.38 -17.00
N SER A 580 -27.65 -1.42 -17.90
CA SER A 580 -26.87 -1.57 -19.15
C SER A 580 -25.42 -2.05 -18.98
N ASN A 581 -24.86 -1.98 -17.76
CA ASN A 581 -23.47 -2.37 -17.45
C ASN A 581 -23.38 -3.47 -16.38
N THR A 582 -24.47 -4.22 -16.13
CA THR A 582 -24.50 -5.40 -15.23
C THR A 582 -23.99 -5.10 -13.81
N ARG A 583 -24.33 -3.93 -13.24
CA ARG A 583 -23.99 -3.63 -11.85
C ARG A 583 -24.87 -4.43 -10.88
N TYR A 584 -24.28 -4.85 -9.76
CA TYR A 584 -25.04 -5.31 -8.59
C TYR A 584 -26.18 -4.36 -8.25
N GLN A 585 -27.32 -4.90 -7.80
CA GLN A 585 -28.54 -4.18 -7.42
C GLN A 585 -29.23 -3.31 -8.48
N SER A 586 -28.59 -2.99 -9.62
CA SER A 586 -29.11 -2.00 -10.57
C SER A 586 -30.51 -2.28 -11.10
N HIS A 587 -30.94 -3.54 -11.21
CA HIS A 587 -32.31 -3.91 -11.57
C HIS A 587 -33.34 -3.64 -10.47
N CYS A 588 -32.95 -3.81 -9.21
CA CYS A 588 -33.78 -3.50 -8.04
C CYS A 588 -33.83 -1.97 -7.80
N GLU A 589 -32.70 -1.28 -7.95
CA GLU A 589 -32.65 0.19 -7.99
C GLU A 589 -33.57 0.73 -9.10
N ALA A 590 -33.55 0.12 -10.29
CA ALA A 590 -34.33 0.56 -11.44
C ALA A 590 -35.83 0.29 -11.25
N ALA A 591 -36.20 -0.80 -10.57
CA ALA A 591 -37.58 -1.05 -10.18
C ALA A 591 -38.10 0.01 -9.20
N ALA A 592 -37.30 0.35 -8.18
CA ALA A 592 -37.62 1.42 -7.25
C ALA A 592 -37.78 2.77 -7.98
N GLU A 593 -36.84 3.11 -8.86
CA GLU A 593 -36.86 4.35 -9.65
C GLU A 593 -38.10 4.47 -10.55
N LEU A 594 -38.46 3.39 -11.26
CA LEU A 594 -39.63 3.36 -12.12
C LEU A 594 -40.95 3.48 -11.33
N LEU A 595 -41.03 2.94 -10.11
CA LEU A 595 -42.24 3.02 -9.28
C LEU A 595 -42.41 4.37 -8.58
N VAL A 596 -41.31 5.00 -8.12
CA VAL A 596 -41.35 6.33 -7.48
C VAL A 596 -41.87 7.40 -8.45
N HIS A 597 -41.48 7.29 -9.73
CA HIS A 597 -41.80 8.27 -10.77
C HIS A 597 -42.64 7.69 -11.92
N LEU A 598 -43.50 6.70 -11.64
CA LEU A 598 -44.24 5.91 -12.64
C LEU A 598 -44.95 6.78 -13.69
N GLU A 599 -45.82 7.67 -13.24
CA GLU A 599 -46.59 8.57 -14.12
C GLU A 599 -45.68 9.53 -14.91
N LEU A 600 -44.53 9.95 -14.34
CA LEU A 600 -43.59 10.85 -15.02
C LEU A 600 -42.74 10.12 -16.07
N TYR A 601 -42.39 8.85 -15.86
CA TYR A 601 -41.76 8.03 -16.90
C TYR A 601 -42.75 7.71 -18.03
N ILE A 602 -44.04 7.55 -17.72
CA ILE A 602 -45.13 7.44 -18.68
C ILE A 602 -45.29 8.75 -19.49
N GLU A 603 -45.45 9.89 -18.82
CA GLU A 603 -45.60 11.21 -19.45
C GLU A 603 -44.38 11.54 -20.32
N PHE A 604 -43.16 11.25 -19.84
CA PHE A 604 -41.94 11.44 -20.61
C PHE A 604 -41.90 10.60 -21.89
N LEU A 605 -42.36 9.35 -21.86
CA LEU A 605 -42.49 8.51 -23.06
C LEU A 605 -43.48 9.14 -24.05
N GLU A 606 -44.61 9.67 -23.58
CA GLU A 606 -45.61 10.34 -24.41
C GLU A 606 -45.07 11.64 -25.03
N PHE A 607 -44.39 12.46 -24.25
CA PHE A 607 -43.66 13.64 -24.73
C PHE A 607 -42.61 13.25 -25.80
N MET A 608 -41.87 12.17 -25.60
CA MET A 608 -40.92 11.65 -26.60
C MET A 608 -41.58 11.10 -27.86
N ARG A 609 -42.77 10.49 -27.77
CA ARG A 609 -43.60 10.11 -28.92
C ARG A 609 -43.97 11.35 -29.72
N ASP A 610 -44.60 12.32 -29.08
CA ASP A 610 -45.20 13.47 -29.76
C ASP A 610 -44.17 14.49 -30.29
N LYS A 611 -42.97 14.52 -29.71
CA LYS A 611 -41.81 15.27 -30.24
C LYS A 611 -41.29 14.75 -31.58
N LYS A 612 -41.67 13.56 -32.04
CA LYS A 612 -41.19 12.96 -33.30
C LYS A 612 -42.05 13.33 -34.49
N THR A 613 -41.43 13.49 -35.65
CA THR A 613 -42.10 13.76 -36.94
C THR A 613 -43.24 12.79 -37.27
N LYS A 614 -43.12 11.52 -36.90
CA LYS A 614 -44.17 10.50 -37.11
C LYS A 614 -45.19 10.37 -35.97
N ARG A 615 -44.93 10.99 -34.81
CA ARG A 615 -45.71 10.87 -33.56
C ARG A 615 -46.02 9.43 -33.12
N THR A 616 -45.16 8.48 -33.48
CA THR A 616 -45.23 7.07 -33.05
C THR A 616 -44.09 6.72 -32.11
N PHE A 617 -44.33 5.75 -31.21
CA PHE A 617 -43.27 5.05 -30.50
C PHE A 617 -42.38 4.26 -31.47
N ASN A 618 -41.16 3.94 -31.02
CA ASN A 618 -40.41 2.80 -31.55
C ASN A 618 -40.72 1.55 -30.70
N HIS A 619 -40.37 0.36 -31.21
CA HIS A 619 -40.68 -0.92 -30.57
C HIS A 619 -40.26 -1.02 -29.10
N MET A 620 -39.02 -0.60 -28.78
CA MET A 620 -38.51 -0.61 -27.40
C MET A 620 -39.26 0.37 -26.48
N GLU A 621 -39.63 1.54 -26.98
CA GLU A 621 -40.41 2.51 -26.21
C GLU A 621 -41.86 2.03 -25.98
N GLN A 622 -42.48 1.41 -26.99
CA GLN A 622 -43.82 0.83 -26.88
C GLN A 622 -43.84 -0.29 -25.83
N ASN A 623 -42.84 -1.17 -25.84
CA ASN A 623 -42.68 -2.19 -24.80
C ASN A 623 -42.60 -1.59 -23.39
N ILE A 624 -41.76 -0.57 -23.18
CA ILE A 624 -41.61 0.09 -21.86
C ILE A 624 -42.93 0.79 -21.47
N TYR A 625 -43.58 1.49 -22.41
CA TYR A 625 -44.84 2.19 -22.21
C TYR A 625 -46.02 1.25 -21.84
N ASN A 626 -46.07 0.06 -22.45
CA ASN A 626 -47.03 -0.99 -22.13
C ASN A 626 -46.70 -1.63 -20.77
N ALA A 627 -45.42 -1.94 -20.51
CA ALA A 627 -44.96 -2.61 -19.31
C ALA A 627 -45.12 -1.78 -18.03
N LEU A 628 -45.04 -0.45 -18.13
CA LEU A 628 -45.37 0.48 -17.05
C LEU A 628 -46.88 0.59 -16.76
N ARG A 629 -47.72 -0.10 -17.55
CA ARG A 629 -49.18 -0.19 -17.37
C ARG A 629 -49.69 -1.63 -17.18
N ASP A 630 -48.81 -2.62 -17.18
CA ASP A 630 -49.15 -4.03 -16.95
C ASP A 630 -49.01 -4.39 -15.47
N ASP A 631 -50.10 -4.83 -14.84
CA ASP A 631 -50.17 -5.05 -13.40
C ASP A 631 -49.33 -6.25 -12.95
N SER A 632 -49.11 -7.24 -13.81
CA SER A 632 -48.19 -8.35 -13.51
C SER A 632 -46.73 -7.88 -13.60
N THR A 633 -46.36 -7.03 -14.57
CA THR A 633 -45.02 -6.40 -14.61
C THR A 633 -44.80 -5.42 -13.46
N LEU A 634 -45.81 -4.62 -13.07
CA LEU A 634 -45.72 -3.72 -11.92
C LEU A 634 -45.63 -4.50 -10.60
N THR A 635 -46.28 -5.66 -10.50
CA THR A 635 -46.10 -6.60 -9.38
C THR A 635 -44.65 -7.07 -9.28
N ASP A 636 -44.04 -7.52 -10.38
CA ASP A 636 -42.61 -7.88 -10.42
C ASP A 636 -41.70 -6.71 -9.95
N LEU A 637 -41.97 -5.46 -10.37
CA LEU A 637 -41.21 -4.28 -9.91
C LEU A 637 -41.39 -4.04 -8.40
N CYS A 638 -42.61 -4.21 -7.88
CA CYS A 638 -42.89 -4.02 -6.46
C CYS A 638 -42.12 -5.04 -5.61
N VAL A 639 -42.11 -6.32 -6.01
CA VAL A 639 -41.35 -7.38 -5.34
C VAL A 639 -39.84 -7.11 -5.35
N LEU A 640 -39.29 -6.70 -6.50
CA LEU A 640 -37.87 -6.30 -6.62
C LEU A 640 -37.53 -5.12 -5.69
N THR A 641 -38.43 -4.14 -5.58
CA THR A 641 -38.27 -2.94 -4.74
C THR A 641 -38.34 -3.28 -3.24
N LEU A 642 -39.29 -4.13 -2.84
CA LEU A 642 -39.41 -4.59 -1.46
C LEU A 642 -38.20 -5.43 -1.03
N TYR A 643 -37.72 -6.35 -1.88
CA TYR A 643 -36.48 -7.07 -1.62
C TYR A 643 -35.26 -6.13 -1.54
N ALA A 644 -35.25 -5.04 -2.32
CA ALA A 644 -34.20 -4.04 -2.26
C ALA A 644 -34.10 -3.40 -0.86
N GLN A 645 -35.24 -2.92 -0.34
CA GLN A 645 -35.31 -2.22 0.95
C GLN A 645 -35.18 -3.18 2.15
N ALA A 646 -35.74 -4.39 2.07
CA ALA A 646 -35.72 -5.36 3.15
C ALA A 646 -34.38 -6.10 3.30
N ILE A 647 -33.73 -6.45 2.17
CA ILE A 647 -32.56 -7.34 2.12
C ILE A 647 -31.35 -6.68 1.48
N SER A 648 -31.45 -6.23 0.23
CA SER A 648 -30.28 -5.87 -0.57
C SER A 648 -29.50 -4.67 -0.01
N HIS A 649 -30.17 -3.57 0.34
CA HIS A 649 -29.49 -2.40 0.90
C HIS A 649 -28.96 -2.66 2.32
N PRO A 650 -29.76 -3.19 3.28
CA PRO A 650 -29.25 -3.62 4.60
C PRO A 650 -28.03 -4.54 4.55
N TYR A 651 -28.06 -5.60 3.73
CA TYR A 651 -26.94 -6.53 3.60
C TYR A 651 -25.67 -5.82 3.11
N LEU A 652 -25.78 -4.85 2.20
CA LEU A 652 -24.66 -4.01 1.77
C LEU A 652 -24.19 -3.02 2.84
N ARG A 653 -25.09 -2.46 3.65
CA ARG A 653 -24.69 -1.62 4.79
C ARG A 653 -23.78 -2.40 5.75
N GLU A 654 -24.02 -3.70 5.94
CA GLU A 654 -23.13 -4.56 6.73
C GLU A 654 -21.86 -5.03 5.99
N VAL A 655 -21.95 -5.52 4.74
CA VAL A 655 -20.76 -6.09 4.05
C VAL A 655 -19.89 -5.06 3.31
N ARG A 656 -20.39 -3.86 3.02
CA ARG A 656 -19.67 -2.76 2.33
C ARG A 656 -19.59 -1.45 3.12
N GLY A 657 -20.24 -1.35 4.30
CA GLY A 657 -20.31 -0.13 5.09
C GLY A 657 -18.97 0.35 5.67
N PRO A 658 -18.97 1.40 6.50
CA PRO A 658 -17.74 2.02 7.04
C PRO A 658 -16.80 1.05 7.77
N THR A 659 -17.35 -0.01 8.37
CA THR A 659 -16.61 -1.07 9.06
C THR A 659 -15.99 -2.12 8.14
N ALA A 660 -16.39 -2.21 6.86
CA ALA A 660 -15.95 -3.26 5.93
C ALA A 660 -14.43 -3.26 5.63
N ALA A 661 -13.76 -2.13 5.86
CA ALA A 661 -12.29 -2.04 5.82
C ALA A 661 -11.59 -2.81 6.95
N SER A 662 -12.31 -3.09 8.05
CA SER A 662 -11.89 -3.89 9.20
C SER A 662 -12.63 -5.24 9.32
N SER A 663 -13.81 -5.40 8.72
CA SER A 663 -14.57 -6.66 8.73
C SER A 663 -13.82 -7.77 8.01
N ASN A 664 -13.70 -8.93 8.66
CA ASN A 664 -13.19 -10.16 8.06
C ASN A 664 -14.37 -10.99 7.53
N HIS A 665 -14.27 -11.49 6.30
CA HIS A 665 -15.28 -12.39 5.72
C HIS A 665 -15.56 -13.62 6.60
N LEU A 666 -14.55 -14.11 7.32
CA LEU A 666 -14.64 -15.31 8.19
C LEU A 666 -15.53 -15.11 9.42
N ASP A 667 -15.98 -13.89 9.69
CA ASP A 667 -16.85 -13.52 10.80
C ASP A 667 -18.28 -13.16 10.36
N LEU A 668 -18.62 -13.36 9.07
CA LEU A 668 -19.96 -13.08 8.53
C LEU A 668 -21.02 -14.16 8.80
N GLY A 669 -20.65 -15.34 9.33
CA GLY A 669 -21.59 -16.43 9.61
C GLY A 669 -22.88 -15.97 10.32
N PRO A 670 -22.79 -15.26 11.46
CA PRO A 670 -23.97 -14.74 12.17
C PRO A 670 -24.83 -13.73 11.37
N LEU A 671 -24.25 -12.98 10.41
CA LEU A 671 -25.03 -12.17 9.47
C LEU A 671 -25.80 -13.07 8.50
N HIS A 672 -25.17 -14.11 7.98
CA HIS A 672 -25.80 -15.06 7.06
C HIS A 672 -26.88 -15.91 7.72
N ASP A 673 -26.73 -16.25 9.01
CA ASP A 673 -27.78 -16.87 9.83
C ASP A 673 -28.97 -15.92 10.02
N ARG A 674 -28.74 -14.67 10.45
CA ARG A 674 -29.80 -13.65 10.56
C ARG A 674 -30.51 -13.40 9.23
N LEU A 675 -29.78 -13.36 8.13
CA LEU A 675 -30.31 -13.19 6.77
C LEU A 675 -31.26 -14.32 6.38
N LEU A 676 -30.90 -15.58 6.64
CA LEU A 676 -31.75 -16.72 6.33
C LEU A 676 -32.98 -16.81 7.24
N LEU A 677 -32.88 -16.34 8.49
CA LEU A 677 -34.02 -16.22 9.41
C LEU A 677 -34.96 -15.08 9.00
N HIS A 678 -34.45 -13.88 8.71
CA HIS A 678 -35.24 -12.71 8.31
C HIS A 678 -36.00 -12.94 7.00
N ILE A 679 -35.36 -13.56 6.02
CA ILE A 679 -36.03 -13.99 4.78
C ILE A 679 -37.14 -15.00 5.07
N GLN A 680 -36.97 -15.89 6.06
CA GLN A 680 -38.04 -16.81 6.47
C GLN A 680 -39.19 -16.07 7.16
N SER A 681 -38.91 -15.12 8.05
CA SER A 681 -39.95 -14.32 8.71
C SER A 681 -40.83 -13.53 7.72
N ILE A 682 -40.26 -13.06 6.60
CA ILE A 682 -41.01 -12.40 5.52
C ILE A 682 -41.83 -13.40 4.67
N ILE A 683 -41.36 -14.65 4.53
CA ILE A 683 -42.14 -15.73 3.88
C ILE A 683 -43.34 -16.13 4.76
N ASP A 684 -43.13 -16.26 6.07
CA ASP A 684 -44.16 -16.66 7.03
C ASP A 684 -45.14 -15.53 7.37
N ASN A 685 -44.71 -14.26 7.23
CA ASN A 685 -45.54 -13.08 7.43
C ASN A 685 -45.22 -11.96 6.41
N PRO A 686 -45.81 -12.00 5.20
CA PRO A 686 -45.65 -10.96 4.18
C PRO A 686 -46.07 -9.55 4.65
N SER A 687 -46.95 -9.48 5.65
CA SER A 687 -47.42 -8.22 6.27
C SER A 687 -46.27 -7.35 6.80
N LEU A 688 -45.11 -7.94 7.13
CA LEU A 688 -43.88 -7.22 7.50
C LEU A 688 -43.41 -6.21 6.44
N LEU A 689 -43.82 -6.40 5.17
CA LEU A 689 -43.51 -5.50 4.05
C LEU A 689 -44.75 -4.96 3.31
N LEU A 690 -45.95 -5.49 3.58
CA LEU A 690 -47.19 -5.17 2.85
C LEU A 690 -48.30 -4.53 3.70
N ALA A 691 -48.19 -4.55 5.03
CA ALA A 691 -49.20 -3.92 5.90
C ALA A 691 -49.13 -2.38 5.83
N PRO A 692 -50.25 -1.66 6.06
CA PRO A 692 -50.25 -0.19 6.10
C PRO A 692 -49.33 0.41 7.18
N ASP A 693 -49.06 -0.34 8.25
CA ASP A 693 -48.16 0.00 9.36
C ASP A 693 -46.77 -0.70 9.26
N ALA A 694 -46.48 -1.37 8.14
CA ALA A 694 -45.19 -2.02 7.90
C ALA A 694 -44.03 -1.01 8.00
N SER A 695 -43.03 -1.34 8.81
CA SER A 695 -41.93 -0.42 9.14
C SER A 695 -40.56 -1.09 9.06
N TYR A 696 -39.54 -0.26 8.87
CA TYR A 696 -38.16 -0.72 8.71
C TYR A 696 -37.63 -1.47 9.95
N THR A 697 -38.19 -1.24 11.14
CA THR A 697 -37.72 -1.87 12.40
C THR A 697 -37.94 -3.37 12.43
N THR A 698 -38.92 -3.88 11.67
CA THR A 698 -39.25 -5.31 11.55
C THR A 698 -39.17 -5.84 10.12
N GLY A 699 -39.21 -4.97 9.10
CA GLY A 699 -39.08 -5.35 7.69
C GLY A 699 -37.65 -5.30 7.13
N ALA A 700 -36.75 -4.47 7.67
CA ALA A 700 -35.36 -4.41 7.23
C ALA A 700 -34.44 -5.34 8.04
N LEU A 701 -33.55 -6.06 7.36
CA LEU A 701 -32.60 -7.02 7.97
C LEU A 701 -31.69 -6.42 9.06
N ASP A 702 -31.37 -5.13 8.96
CA ASP A 702 -30.54 -4.40 9.93
C ASP A 702 -31.37 -3.55 10.91
N GLY A 703 -32.70 -3.52 10.78
CA GLY A 703 -33.60 -2.69 11.57
C GLY A 703 -33.40 -1.17 11.38
N LEU A 704 -32.61 -0.75 10.37
CA LEU A 704 -32.33 0.65 10.06
C LEU A 704 -33.29 1.18 8.98
N PRO A 705 -33.51 2.51 8.89
CA PRO A 705 -34.40 3.12 7.92
C PRO A 705 -34.22 2.62 6.48
N TRP A 706 -35.33 2.60 5.73
CA TRP A 706 -35.35 2.33 4.30
C TRP A 706 -34.34 3.22 3.57
N GLU A 707 -33.58 2.65 2.64
CA GLU A 707 -32.59 3.38 1.82
C GLU A 707 -33.28 4.34 0.84
N ARG A 708 -34.48 3.96 0.37
CA ARG A 708 -35.42 4.81 -0.39
C ARG A 708 -36.83 4.71 0.21
N PRO A 709 -37.15 5.47 1.28
CA PRO A 709 -38.47 5.43 1.90
C PRO A 709 -39.60 5.75 0.90
N GLU A 710 -39.36 6.66 -0.03
CA GLU A 710 -40.30 7.05 -1.07
C GLU A 710 -40.60 5.91 -2.05
N ALA A 711 -39.66 4.97 -2.26
CA ALA A 711 -39.90 3.77 -3.04
C ALA A 711 -40.73 2.72 -2.28
N PHE A 712 -40.48 2.56 -0.98
CA PHE A 712 -41.31 1.69 -0.13
C PHE A 712 -42.77 2.16 -0.09
N TYR A 713 -42.99 3.46 0.16
CA TYR A 713 -44.35 4.03 0.15
C TYR A 713 -44.98 4.11 -1.25
N ALA A 714 -44.19 4.17 -2.33
CA ALA A 714 -44.72 4.00 -3.69
C ALA A 714 -45.29 2.58 -3.92
N VAL A 715 -44.63 1.53 -3.38
CA VAL A 715 -45.18 0.16 -3.42
C VAL A 715 -46.46 0.05 -2.61
N LEU A 716 -46.49 0.53 -1.35
CA LEU A 716 -47.70 0.46 -0.52
C LEU A 716 -48.89 1.23 -1.14
N ARG A 717 -48.63 2.33 -1.86
CA ARG A 717 -49.65 3.10 -2.58
C ARG A 717 -50.28 2.34 -3.76
N ILE A 718 -49.52 1.49 -4.46
CA ILE A 718 -50.02 0.73 -5.63
C ILE A 718 -50.49 -0.69 -5.25
N ALA A 719 -50.03 -1.25 -4.12
CA ALA A 719 -50.35 -2.60 -3.65
C ALA A 719 -51.85 -2.96 -3.65
N PRO A 720 -52.81 -2.08 -3.27
CA PRO A 720 -54.25 -2.39 -3.33
C PRO A 720 -54.78 -2.68 -4.75
N ARG A 721 -54.03 -2.29 -5.79
CA ARG A 721 -54.34 -2.52 -7.21
C ARG A 721 -53.72 -3.81 -7.76
N LEU A 722 -52.85 -4.48 -6.99
CA LEU A 722 -52.01 -5.60 -7.44
C LEU A 722 -52.38 -6.90 -6.69
N PRO A 723 -53.46 -7.60 -7.10
CA PRO A 723 -54.06 -8.72 -6.34
C PRO A 723 -53.18 -9.98 -6.22
N HIS A 724 -51.98 -9.96 -6.81
CA HIS A 724 -51.04 -11.08 -6.83
C HIS A 724 -49.70 -10.73 -6.15
N LEU A 725 -49.57 -9.52 -5.60
CA LEU A 725 -48.32 -9.03 -5.00
C LEU A 725 -47.83 -9.90 -3.84
N GLU A 726 -48.72 -10.30 -2.92
CA GLU A 726 -48.35 -11.14 -1.76
C GLU A 726 -47.80 -12.51 -2.19
N VAL A 727 -48.51 -13.22 -3.07
CA VAL A 727 -48.10 -14.56 -3.53
C VAL A 727 -46.82 -14.53 -4.36
N MET A 728 -46.57 -13.44 -5.11
CA MET A 728 -45.32 -13.25 -5.86
C MET A 728 -44.16 -12.83 -4.95
N LEU A 729 -44.42 -12.06 -3.88
CA LEU A 729 -43.44 -11.75 -2.84
C LEU A 729 -42.96 -13.03 -2.14
N ILE A 730 -43.90 -13.90 -1.74
CA ILE A 730 -43.60 -15.23 -1.16
C ILE A 730 -42.78 -16.09 -2.13
N ASP A 731 -43.21 -16.22 -3.39
CA ASP A 731 -42.50 -17.02 -4.40
C ASP A 731 -41.07 -16.48 -4.64
N PHE A 732 -40.88 -15.16 -4.67
CA PHE A 732 -39.57 -14.53 -4.80
C PHE A 732 -38.68 -14.78 -3.58
N PHE A 733 -39.17 -14.49 -2.36
CA PHE A 733 -38.36 -14.66 -1.15
C PHE A 733 -38.00 -16.13 -0.92
N THR A 734 -38.89 -17.07 -1.27
CA THR A 734 -38.60 -18.51 -1.29
C THR A 734 -37.44 -18.85 -2.25
N GLY A 735 -37.48 -18.33 -3.48
CA GLY A 735 -36.40 -18.51 -4.46
C GLY A 735 -35.08 -17.86 -4.05
N ALA A 736 -35.14 -16.70 -3.39
CA ALA A 736 -33.98 -16.01 -2.83
C ALA A 736 -33.38 -16.82 -1.68
N LYS A 737 -34.18 -17.30 -0.71
CA LYS A 737 -33.73 -18.13 0.43
C LYS A 737 -33.01 -19.39 -0.05
N GLY A 738 -33.65 -20.16 -0.92
CA GLY A 738 -33.08 -21.37 -1.50
C GLY A 738 -31.83 -21.11 -2.36
N THR A 739 -31.57 -19.86 -2.73
CA THR A 739 -30.33 -19.46 -3.42
C THR A 739 -29.25 -19.00 -2.45
N TRP A 740 -29.59 -18.22 -1.41
CA TRP A 740 -28.67 -17.93 -0.31
C TRP A 740 -28.10 -19.20 0.31
N SER A 741 -28.92 -20.19 0.67
CA SER A 741 -28.45 -21.48 1.21
C SER A 741 -27.45 -22.21 0.28
N ARG A 742 -27.60 -22.09 -1.04
CA ARG A 742 -26.68 -22.68 -2.03
C ARG A 742 -25.38 -21.88 -2.23
N PHE A 743 -25.37 -20.61 -1.85
CA PHE A 743 -24.24 -19.68 -1.99
C PHE A 743 -23.53 -19.38 -0.67
N LEU A 744 -23.91 -20.05 0.42
CA LEU A 744 -23.30 -19.98 1.76
C LEU A 744 -22.58 -21.27 2.23
N PRO A 745 -22.06 -22.18 1.36
CA PRO A 745 -21.51 -23.45 1.82
C PRO A 745 -20.24 -23.31 2.66
N GLU A 746 -19.53 -22.17 2.59
CA GLU A 746 -18.36 -21.96 3.45
C GLU A 746 -18.71 -21.68 4.93
N PHE A 747 -19.98 -21.33 5.23
CA PHE A 747 -20.45 -20.94 6.57
C PHE A 747 -21.26 -22.03 7.29
N ILE A 748 -21.36 -23.25 6.74
CA ILE A 748 -22.09 -24.37 7.35
C ILE A 748 -21.53 -24.67 8.77
N PRO A 749 -22.38 -24.84 9.81
CA PRO A 749 -21.94 -25.23 11.15
C PRO A 749 -21.10 -26.51 11.15
N GLY A 750 -19.96 -26.50 11.85
CA GLY A 750 -18.96 -27.57 11.82
C GLY A 750 -18.04 -27.55 10.59
N GLY A 751 -18.37 -26.77 9.56
CA GLY A 751 -17.52 -26.52 8.40
C GLY A 751 -16.30 -25.66 8.74
N VAL A 752 -15.29 -25.66 7.85
CA VAL A 752 -13.95 -25.09 8.08
C VAL A 752 -13.98 -23.74 8.79
N VAL A 753 -14.71 -22.74 8.25
CA VAL A 753 -14.77 -21.36 8.78
C VAL A 753 -15.25 -21.30 10.23
N SER A 754 -16.22 -22.15 10.61
CA SER A 754 -16.76 -22.21 11.97
C SER A 754 -15.78 -22.83 12.97
N THR A 755 -14.85 -23.68 12.51
CA THR A 755 -13.84 -24.34 13.35
C THR A 755 -12.53 -23.57 13.48
N LEU A 756 -12.36 -22.45 12.77
CA LEU A 756 -11.14 -21.64 12.82
C LEU A 756 -10.97 -20.94 14.17
N THR A 757 -9.78 -21.07 14.75
CA THR A 757 -9.36 -20.27 15.90
C THR A 757 -9.21 -18.79 15.55
N VAL A 758 -9.25 -17.91 16.55
CA VAL A 758 -9.03 -16.46 16.37
C VAL A 758 -7.68 -16.17 15.69
N PHE A 759 -6.65 -16.96 15.97
CA PHE A 759 -5.34 -16.82 15.31
C PHE A 759 -5.41 -17.18 13.82
N GLU A 760 -6.03 -18.31 13.47
CA GLU A 760 -6.21 -18.71 12.07
C GLU A 760 -7.09 -17.72 11.30
N LYS A 761 -8.12 -17.16 11.94
CA LYS A 761 -8.96 -16.11 11.33
C LYS A 761 -8.20 -14.82 11.02
N ARG A 762 -7.26 -14.39 11.88
CA ARG A 762 -6.37 -13.24 11.63
C ARG A 762 -5.37 -13.56 10.51
N ARG A 763 -4.73 -14.73 10.58
CA ARG A 763 -3.81 -15.25 9.56
C ARG A 763 -4.48 -15.35 8.17
N ALA A 764 -5.77 -15.73 8.14
CA ALA A 764 -6.60 -15.81 6.94
C ALA A 764 -7.54 -14.61 6.73
N TYR A 765 -7.20 -13.43 7.28
CA TYR A 765 -7.95 -12.21 7.05
C TYR A 765 -8.04 -11.89 5.55
N MET A 766 -9.24 -11.51 5.13
CA MET A 766 -9.50 -10.87 3.85
C MET A 766 -10.91 -10.27 3.84
N HIS A 767 -11.05 -9.16 3.10
CA HIS A 767 -12.29 -8.42 2.90
C HIS A 767 -13.48 -9.31 2.48
N THR A 768 -14.67 -8.77 2.71
CA THR A 768 -16.00 -9.34 2.44
C THR A 768 -16.38 -9.35 0.95
N THR A 769 -15.78 -8.48 0.13
CA THR A 769 -16.11 -8.28 -1.28
C THR A 769 -14.87 -8.28 -2.18
N ASN A 770 -15.09 -8.58 -3.46
CA ASN A 770 -14.04 -8.57 -4.50
C ASN A 770 -13.89 -7.20 -5.20
N ASP A 771 -14.57 -6.16 -4.68
CA ASP A 771 -14.65 -4.80 -5.24
C ASP A 771 -13.27 -4.20 -5.55
N VAL A 772 -12.24 -4.64 -4.82
CA VAL A 772 -10.84 -4.26 -5.04
C VAL A 772 -10.30 -4.71 -6.40
N ASN A 773 -10.67 -5.89 -6.91
CA ASN A 773 -10.22 -6.38 -8.21
C ASN A 773 -11.08 -5.80 -9.35
N GLU A 774 -12.40 -5.79 -9.18
CA GLU A 774 -13.35 -5.13 -10.08
C GLU A 774 -12.97 -3.65 -10.32
N GLY A 775 -12.57 -2.94 -9.26
CA GLY A 775 -12.11 -1.56 -9.29
C GLY A 775 -10.78 -1.35 -10.02
N GLU A 776 -9.87 -2.33 -10.02
CA GLU A 776 -8.65 -2.30 -10.84
C GLU A 776 -8.96 -2.51 -12.33
N LEU A 777 -9.85 -3.45 -12.67
CA LEU A 777 -10.31 -3.69 -14.05
C LEU A 777 -11.08 -2.48 -14.60
N GLY A 778 -11.97 -1.90 -13.79
CA GLY A 778 -12.64 -0.64 -14.10
C GLY A 778 -11.67 0.53 -14.30
N SER A 779 -10.64 0.62 -13.45
CA SER A 779 -9.56 1.60 -13.59
C SER A 779 -8.75 1.40 -14.88
N LEU A 780 -8.47 0.16 -15.28
CA LEU A 780 -7.78 -0.16 -16.53
C LEU A 780 -8.63 0.28 -17.73
N ARG A 781 -9.92 -0.09 -17.76
CA ARG A 781 -10.86 0.30 -18.82
C ARG A 781 -10.94 1.81 -19.02
N VAL A 782 -10.98 2.59 -17.93
CA VAL A 782 -10.98 4.07 -17.99
C VAL A 782 -9.61 4.61 -18.44
N THR A 783 -8.52 4.00 -18.00
CA THR A 783 -7.15 4.43 -18.39
C THR A 783 -6.86 4.15 -19.85
N LEU A 784 -7.27 3.00 -20.39
CA LEU A 784 -7.13 2.66 -21.81
C LEU A 784 -7.96 3.57 -22.71
N ARG A 785 -9.17 3.97 -22.31
CA ARG A 785 -9.95 5.01 -23.03
C ARG A 785 -9.20 6.34 -23.12
N ARG A 786 -8.52 6.77 -22.05
CA ARG A 786 -7.75 8.03 -21.99
C ARG A 786 -6.36 7.94 -22.64
N ALA A 787 -5.78 6.75 -22.72
CA ALA A 787 -4.42 6.52 -23.19
C ALA A 787 -4.29 5.16 -23.89
N PRO A 788 -4.91 4.96 -25.08
CA PRO A 788 -5.00 3.65 -25.74
C PRO A 788 -3.65 3.10 -26.26
N ARG A 789 -2.58 3.90 -26.21
CA ARG A 789 -1.20 3.48 -26.50
C ARG A 789 -0.39 3.12 -25.24
N MET A 790 -1.00 3.09 -24.06
CA MET A 790 -0.33 2.61 -22.84
C MET A 790 -0.17 1.09 -22.89
N THR A 791 1.03 0.59 -22.57
CA THR A 791 1.29 -0.85 -22.46
C THR A 791 0.76 -1.39 -21.13
N LEU A 792 0.37 -2.66 -21.06
CA LEU A 792 -0.18 -3.24 -19.83
C LEU A 792 0.86 -3.22 -18.70
N HIS A 793 2.13 -3.42 -19.06
CA HIS A 793 3.26 -3.27 -18.15
C HIS A 793 3.42 -1.83 -17.61
N GLN A 794 3.20 -0.80 -18.42
CA GLN A 794 3.22 0.61 -17.97
C GLN A 794 2.01 0.96 -17.09
N TYR A 795 0.87 0.28 -17.26
CA TYR A 795 -0.27 0.38 -16.35
C TYR A 795 0.07 -0.26 -15.00
N ASN A 796 0.52 -1.53 -15.00
CA ASN A 796 0.88 -2.27 -13.79
C ASN A 796 1.95 -1.55 -12.97
N ALA A 797 3.01 -1.05 -13.61
CA ALA A 797 4.08 -0.29 -12.96
C ALA A 797 3.57 0.92 -12.14
N ARG A 798 2.51 1.60 -12.64
CA ARG A 798 1.91 2.77 -11.96
C ARG A 798 0.97 2.36 -10.85
N ARG A 799 0.15 1.32 -11.07
CA ARG A 799 -0.80 0.82 -10.06
C ARG A 799 -0.07 0.14 -8.90
N ARG A 800 0.89 -0.76 -9.16
CA ARG A 800 1.76 -1.39 -8.16
C ARG A 800 2.42 -0.34 -7.27
N TYR A 801 3.19 0.58 -7.86
CA TYR A 801 3.89 1.64 -7.12
C TYR A 801 2.95 2.46 -6.19
N LYS A 802 1.74 2.75 -6.66
CA LYS A 802 0.73 3.51 -5.91
C LYS A 802 0.10 2.69 -4.77
N ILE A 803 -0.47 1.54 -5.09
CA ILE A 803 -1.28 0.72 -4.17
C ILE A 803 -0.37 0.08 -3.12
N ASN A 804 0.80 -0.39 -3.53
CA ASN A 804 1.78 -1.04 -2.67
C ASN A 804 2.61 -0.02 -1.87
N LYS A 805 2.34 1.29 -2.02
CA LYS A 805 3.03 2.40 -1.35
C LYS A 805 4.55 2.40 -1.60
N THR A 806 5.02 1.80 -2.69
CA THR A 806 6.44 1.44 -2.95
C THR A 806 7.40 2.63 -2.93
N GLY A 807 6.92 3.86 -3.11
CA GLY A 807 7.72 5.08 -2.85
C GLY A 807 8.35 5.09 -1.46
N ARG A 808 7.58 4.74 -0.41
CA ARG A 808 8.06 4.63 0.98
C ARG A 808 9.07 3.49 1.13
N TYR A 809 8.80 2.33 0.51
CA TYR A 809 9.73 1.19 0.53
C TYR A 809 11.11 1.56 -0.07
N ILE A 810 11.13 2.21 -1.23
CA ILE A 810 12.38 2.68 -1.87
C ILE A 810 13.11 3.70 -1.00
N GLU A 811 12.38 4.60 -0.35
CA GLU A 811 12.94 5.63 0.52
C GLU A 811 13.55 5.05 1.80
N GLN A 812 12.79 4.20 2.50
CA GLN A 812 13.09 3.72 3.85
C GLN A 812 14.00 2.48 3.88
N HIS A 813 13.89 1.58 2.90
CA HIS A 813 14.59 0.29 2.91
C HIS A 813 15.74 0.19 1.91
N LEU A 814 15.68 0.87 0.75
CA LEU A 814 16.67 0.67 -0.32
C LEU A 814 17.82 1.67 -0.30
N THR A 815 19.05 1.14 -0.26
CA THR A 815 20.32 1.86 -0.34
C THR A 815 20.60 2.44 -1.73
N ALA A 816 21.59 3.34 -1.82
CA ALA A 816 22.05 3.90 -3.10
C ALA A 816 22.57 2.83 -4.09
N LEU A 817 23.11 1.70 -3.61
CA LEU A 817 23.57 0.59 -4.45
C LEU A 817 22.39 -0.16 -5.08
N GLU A 818 21.37 -0.47 -4.29
CA GLU A 818 20.13 -1.13 -4.74
C GLU A 818 19.35 -0.24 -5.71
N ARG A 819 19.22 1.06 -5.40
CA ARG A 819 18.66 2.05 -6.33
C ARG A 819 19.47 2.12 -7.64
N LYS A 820 20.80 2.00 -7.60
CA LYS A 820 21.66 1.92 -8.81
C LYS A 820 21.43 0.61 -9.59
N TYR A 821 21.14 -0.51 -8.92
CA TYR A 821 20.73 -1.75 -9.58
C TYR A 821 19.36 -1.58 -10.27
N LEU A 822 18.34 -1.05 -9.59
CA LEU A 822 17.01 -0.81 -10.15
C LEU A 822 17.08 0.02 -11.45
N ARG A 823 17.85 1.11 -11.44
CA ARG A 823 18.14 1.95 -12.63
C ARG A 823 18.75 1.15 -13.80
N LYS A 824 19.49 0.07 -13.53
CA LYS A 824 20.08 -0.82 -14.56
C LYS A 824 19.09 -1.88 -15.04
N LYS A 825 18.31 -2.49 -14.15
CA LYS A 825 17.28 -3.50 -14.46
C LYS A 825 16.11 -2.87 -15.23
N ALA A 826 15.60 -1.70 -14.81
CA ALA A 826 14.56 -0.95 -15.52
C ALA A 826 14.92 -0.60 -16.97
N ARG A 827 16.19 -0.29 -17.27
CA ARG A 827 16.68 -0.08 -18.65
C ARG A 827 16.68 -1.36 -19.50
N ARG A 828 16.95 -2.52 -18.89
CA ARG A 828 16.85 -3.83 -19.56
C ARG A 828 15.38 -4.18 -19.85
N VAL A 829 14.49 -3.90 -18.90
CA VAL A 829 13.04 -4.09 -19.03
C VAL A 829 12.45 -3.18 -20.13
N ASP A 830 12.81 -1.89 -20.15
CA ASP A 830 12.47 -0.91 -21.20
C ASP A 830 12.92 -1.37 -22.61
N ALA A 831 14.06 -2.04 -22.71
CA ALA A 831 14.57 -2.62 -23.96
C ALA A 831 14.03 -4.02 -24.29
N GLY A 832 13.40 -4.72 -23.33
CA GLY A 832 13.05 -6.14 -23.44
C GLY A 832 11.86 -6.49 -24.34
N GLY A 833 11.17 -5.48 -24.88
CA GLY A 833 10.08 -5.67 -25.85
C GLY A 833 8.85 -6.41 -25.29
N LEU A 834 8.63 -6.40 -23.97
CA LEU A 834 7.68 -7.29 -23.29
C LEU A 834 6.23 -7.17 -23.81
N GLU A 835 5.76 -5.97 -24.14
CA GLU A 835 4.43 -5.78 -24.76
C GLU A 835 4.33 -6.41 -26.16
N LYS A 836 5.44 -6.47 -26.93
CA LYS A 836 5.47 -7.21 -28.21
C LYS A 836 5.40 -8.72 -27.94
N LYS A 837 6.14 -9.23 -26.93
CA LYS A 837 6.08 -10.65 -26.53
C LYS A 837 4.65 -11.07 -26.16
N ARG A 838 3.98 -10.31 -25.26
CA ARG A 838 2.58 -10.53 -24.86
C ARG A 838 1.64 -10.64 -26.07
N LYS A 839 1.75 -9.72 -27.02
CA LYS A 839 0.91 -9.70 -28.23
C LYS A 839 1.19 -10.88 -29.18
N MET A 840 2.42 -11.35 -29.28
CA MET A 840 2.76 -12.54 -30.06
C MET A 840 2.22 -13.82 -29.41
N ALA A 841 2.34 -13.95 -28.09
CA ALA A 841 1.81 -15.09 -27.34
C ALA A 841 0.27 -15.19 -27.45
N GLN A 842 -0.45 -14.07 -27.33
CA GLN A 842 -1.90 -14.03 -27.58
C GLN A 842 -2.23 -14.51 -29.00
N ALA A 843 -1.57 -13.95 -30.02
CA ALA A 843 -1.83 -14.30 -31.42
C ALA A 843 -1.49 -15.77 -31.75
N GLU A 844 -0.57 -16.40 -31.02
CA GLU A 844 -0.30 -17.84 -31.13
C GLU A 844 -1.41 -18.69 -30.48
N ALA A 845 -1.91 -18.30 -29.31
CA ALA A 845 -3.03 -18.97 -28.65
C ALA A 845 -4.34 -18.81 -29.42
N ASP A 846 -4.57 -17.65 -30.04
CA ASP A 846 -5.71 -17.39 -30.93
C ASP A 846 -5.68 -18.35 -32.14
N ARG A 847 -4.50 -18.55 -32.76
CA ARG A 847 -4.30 -19.52 -33.85
C ARG A 847 -4.61 -20.94 -33.42
N LYS A 848 -4.01 -21.42 -32.32
CA LYS A 848 -4.29 -22.75 -31.74
C LYS A 848 -5.77 -22.96 -31.43
N THR A 849 -6.46 -21.90 -30.98
CA THR A 849 -7.91 -21.92 -30.74
C THR A 849 -8.71 -22.02 -32.04
N VAL A 850 -8.31 -21.34 -33.11
CA VAL A 850 -8.94 -21.44 -34.44
C VAL A 850 -8.69 -22.81 -35.07
N GLU A 851 -7.47 -23.33 -34.99
CA GLU A 851 -7.09 -24.67 -35.47
C GLU A 851 -7.89 -25.76 -34.74
N GLY A 852 -7.95 -25.71 -33.40
CA GLY A 852 -8.75 -26.63 -32.59
C GLY A 852 -10.26 -26.53 -32.82
N LYS A 853 -10.77 -25.36 -33.25
CA LYS A 853 -12.17 -25.21 -33.69
C LYS A 853 -12.40 -25.80 -35.08
N ARG A 854 -11.53 -25.52 -36.05
CA ARG A 854 -11.59 -26.08 -37.41
C ARG A 854 -11.58 -27.61 -37.38
N LYS A 855 -10.65 -28.22 -36.65
CA LYS A 855 -10.61 -29.68 -36.48
C LYS A 855 -11.90 -30.24 -35.88
N LYS A 856 -12.50 -29.57 -34.89
CA LYS A 856 -13.80 -29.98 -34.31
C LYS A 856 -14.97 -29.83 -35.28
N ASP A 857 -14.94 -28.83 -36.16
CA ASP A 857 -15.96 -28.66 -37.20
C ASP A 857 -15.77 -29.65 -38.36
N GLU A 858 -14.53 -30.03 -38.68
CA GLU A 858 -14.18 -31.14 -39.58
C GLU A 858 -14.63 -32.50 -38.99
N GLU A 859 -14.34 -32.78 -37.71
CA GLU A 859 -14.81 -33.98 -37.00
C GLU A 859 -16.34 -34.06 -36.94
N LYS A 860 -17.03 -32.93 -36.74
CA LYS A 860 -18.50 -32.86 -36.83
C LYS A 860 -19.01 -33.11 -38.25
N ALA A 861 -18.38 -32.51 -39.27
CA ALA A 861 -18.77 -32.69 -40.65
C ALA A 861 -18.57 -34.14 -41.11
N ALA A 862 -17.47 -34.77 -40.70
CA ALA A 862 -17.20 -36.19 -40.93
C ALA A 862 -18.28 -37.07 -40.27
N LYS A 863 -18.60 -36.87 -38.98
CA LYS A 863 -19.65 -37.62 -38.27
C LYS A 863 -21.06 -37.36 -38.81
N ALA A 864 -21.34 -36.14 -39.29
CA ALA A 864 -22.59 -35.81 -39.94
C ALA A 864 -22.71 -36.49 -41.31
N LYS A 865 -21.60 -36.57 -42.07
CA LYS A 865 -21.54 -37.32 -43.32
C LYS A 865 -21.68 -38.83 -43.08
N GLU A 866 -20.90 -39.41 -42.16
CA GLU A 866 -20.99 -40.82 -41.76
C GLU A 866 -22.42 -41.19 -41.35
N LYS A 867 -23.06 -40.38 -40.49
CA LYS A 867 -24.47 -40.55 -40.13
C LYS A 867 -25.40 -40.48 -41.34
N LYS A 868 -25.16 -39.57 -42.29
CA LYS A 868 -25.95 -39.46 -43.53
C LYS A 868 -25.76 -40.69 -44.41
N ASP A 869 -24.51 -41.08 -44.68
CA ASP A 869 -24.16 -42.23 -45.52
C ASP A 869 -24.80 -43.53 -44.97
N VAL A 870 -24.82 -43.73 -43.64
CA VAL A 870 -25.50 -44.86 -42.99
C VAL A 870 -27.03 -44.79 -43.09
N LEU A 871 -27.64 -43.60 -43.07
CA LEU A 871 -29.10 -43.44 -43.25
C LEU A 871 -29.51 -43.56 -44.73
N ASP A 872 -28.72 -43.03 -45.66
CA ASP A 872 -28.93 -43.17 -47.10
C ASP A 872 -28.84 -44.64 -47.54
N ALA A 873 -28.00 -45.44 -46.89
CA ALA A 873 -27.87 -46.88 -47.10
C ALA A 873 -28.90 -47.75 -46.35
N LEU A 874 -29.75 -47.16 -45.50
CA LEU A 874 -30.69 -47.91 -44.67
C LEU A 874 -31.92 -48.34 -45.47
N ALA A 875 -32.11 -49.65 -45.65
CA ALA A 875 -33.36 -50.20 -46.17
C ALA A 875 -34.51 -49.84 -45.19
N PRO A 876 -35.54 -49.07 -45.62
CA PRO A 876 -36.58 -48.62 -44.72
C PRO A 876 -37.58 -49.75 -44.40
N LEU A 877 -38.05 -49.80 -43.16
CA LEU A 877 -39.08 -50.75 -42.74
C LEU A 877 -40.45 -50.33 -43.31
N SER A 878 -41.06 -51.23 -44.07
CA SER A 878 -42.37 -51.04 -44.71
C SER A 878 -43.55 -51.51 -43.87
N ASP A 879 -43.29 -52.15 -42.73
CA ASP A 879 -44.30 -52.81 -41.91
C ASP A 879 -43.96 -52.83 -40.41
N THR A 880 -44.99 -53.03 -39.59
CA THR A 880 -44.93 -52.96 -38.12
C THR A 880 -44.76 -54.31 -37.42
N SER A 881 -44.89 -55.44 -38.13
CA SER A 881 -45.08 -56.77 -37.51
C SER A 881 -43.94 -57.24 -36.60
N ASP A 882 -42.69 -56.84 -36.85
CA ASP A 882 -41.50 -57.30 -36.11
C ASP A 882 -40.76 -56.20 -35.33
N LEU A 883 -41.35 -55.00 -35.17
CA LEU A 883 -40.71 -53.90 -34.43
C LEU A 883 -40.38 -54.26 -32.97
N SER A 884 -41.12 -55.21 -32.40
CA SER A 884 -40.90 -55.77 -31.06
C SER A 884 -39.62 -56.60 -30.93
N GLN A 885 -39.03 -57.06 -32.04
CA GLN A 885 -37.77 -57.83 -32.08
C GLN A 885 -36.52 -56.96 -32.23
N LEU A 886 -36.66 -55.72 -32.74
CA LEU A 886 -35.53 -54.86 -33.10
C LEU A 886 -34.74 -54.32 -31.89
N THR A 887 -33.41 -54.26 -32.01
CA THR A 887 -32.55 -53.71 -30.96
C THR A 887 -32.71 -52.18 -30.87
N VAL A 888 -32.42 -51.59 -29.70
CA VAL A 888 -32.56 -50.13 -29.49
C VAL A 888 -31.74 -49.32 -30.52
N PRO A 889 -30.49 -49.66 -30.88
CA PRO A 889 -29.76 -48.95 -31.93
C PRO A 889 -30.43 -49.00 -33.31
N VAL A 890 -31.07 -50.11 -33.67
CA VAL A 890 -31.78 -50.26 -34.97
C VAL A 890 -33.08 -49.46 -34.98
N LEU A 891 -33.88 -49.52 -33.89
CA LEU A 891 -35.04 -48.65 -33.69
C LEU A 891 -34.65 -47.17 -33.79
N ASP A 892 -33.55 -46.78 -33.13
CA ASP A 892 -32.99 -45.44 -33.22
C ASP A 892 -32.59 -45.07 -34.65
N LEU A 893 -32.02 -46.00 -35.43
CA LEU A 893 -31.59 -45.71 -36.79
C LEU A 893 -32.78 -45.46 -37.73
N HIS A 894 -33.83 -46.28 -37.66
CA HIS A 894 -35.06 -46.06 -38.43
C HIS A 894 -35.85 -44.81 -37.97
N LEU A 895 -35.83 -44.47 -36.67
CA LEU A 895 -36.40 -43.20 -36.18
C LEU A 895 -35.68 -41.99 -36.78
N ASP A 896 -34.34 -41.98 -36.80
CA ASP A 896 -33.57 -40.91 -37.48
C ASP A 896 -33.82 -40.87 -39.00
N TRP A 897 -34.10 -42.03 -39.63
CA TRP A 897 -34.44 -42.13 -41.05
C TRP A 897 -35.80 -41.51 -41.35
N HIS A 898 -36.87 -41.94 -40.66
CA HIS A 898 -38.20 -41.38 -40.85
C HIS A 898 -38.22 -39.87 -40.55
N ARG A 899 -37.44 -39.43 -39.54
CA ARG A 899 -37.29 -38.02 -39.16
C ARG A 899 -36.67 -37.13 -40.24
N GLN A 900 -36.02 -37.67 -41.29
CA GLN A 900 -35.60 -36.87 -42.45
C GLN A 900 -36.80 -36.31 -43.23
N PHE A 901 -37.95 -36.99 -43.17
CA PHE A 901 -39.14 -36.73 -44.00
C PHE A 901 -40.39 -36.37 -43.18
N ASP A 902 -40.49 -36.89 -41.96
CA ASP A 902 -41.60 -36.66 -41.01
C ASP A 902 -41.11 -35.89 -39.77
N ARG A 903 -41.56 -34.65 -39.60
CA ARG A 903 -41.20 -33.81 -38.44
C ARG A 903 -41.91 -34.21 -37.15
N GLU A 904 -43.00 -34.98 -37.23
CA GLU A 904 -43.74 -35.49 -36.05
C GLU A 904 -43.03 -36.68 -35.39
N VAL A 905 -41.90 -37.17 -35.93
CA VAL A 905 -41.06 -38.19 -35.26
C VAL A 905 -40.28 -37.53 -34.12
N PRO A 906 -40.50 -37.90 -32.84
CA PRO A 906 -39.86 -37.22 -31.71
C PRO A 906 -38.33 -37.37 -31.71
N LEU A 907 -37.64 -36.47 -31.02
CA LEU A 907 -36.20 -36.63 -30.77
C LEU A 907 -35.93 -37.86 -29.90
N LYS A 908 -34.82 -38.56 -30.15
CA LYS A 908 -34.36 -39.73 -29.37
C LYS A 908 -34.21 -39.44 -27.87
N THR A 909 -33.84 -38.21 -27.52
CA THR A 909 -33.76 -37.70 -26.15
C THR A 909 -35.11 -37.73 -25.43
N ASN A 910 -36.21 -37.63 -26.17
CA ASN A 910 -37.58 -37.58 -25.69
C ASN A 910 -38.23 -38.98 -25.68
N LEU A 911 -37.50 -40.00 -26.13
CA LEU A 911 -37.93 -41.41 -26.20
C LEU A 911 -37.04 -42.29 -25.29
N PRO A 912 -37.04 -42.09 -23.96
CA PRO A 912 -36.07 -42.70 -23.04
C PRO A 912 -36.23 -44.21 -22.82
N ARG A 913 -37.32 -44.84 -23.29
CA ARG A 913 -37.63 -46.26 -23.09
C ARG A 913 -37.88 -46.97 -24.42
N ARG A 914 -37.49 -48.25 -24.50
CA ARG A 914 -37.59 -49.06 -25.74
C ARG A 914 -39.01 -49.16 -26.29
N ASN A 915 -40.02 -49.35 -25.43
CA ASN A 915 -41.42 -49.44 -25.86
C ASN A 915 -41.87 -48.15 -26.57
N VAL A 916 -41.56 -46.98 -25.99
CA VAL A 916 -41.92 -45.68 -26.58
C VAL A 916 -41.19 -45.43 -27.91
N LYS A 917 -39.99 -45.99 -28.11
CA LYS A 917 -39.33 -46.00 -29.43
C LYS A 917 -40.03 -46.89 -30.46
N VAL A 918 -40.53 -48.07 -30.05
CA VAL A 918 -41.34 -48.95 -30.91
C VAL A 918 -42.66 -48.29 -31.28
N GLU A 919 -43.36 -47.70 -30.31
CA GLU A 919 -44.62 -46.96 -30.50
C GLU A 919 -44.43 -45.78 -31.47
N ALA A 920 -43.40 -44.95 -31.25
CA ALA A 920 -43.09 -43.81 -32.12
C ALA A 920 -42.70 -44.24 -33.55
N LEU A 921 -41.98 -45.35 -33.71
CA LEU A 921 -41.61 -45.86 -35.04
C LEU A 921 -42.80 -46.47 -35.77
N ALA A 922 -43.68 -47.20 -35.06
CA ALA A 922 -44.92 -47.72 -35.62
C ALA A 922 -45.82 -46.59 -36.15
N ALA A 923 -45.98 -45.51 -35.37
CA ALA A 923 -46.70 -44.31 -35.81
C ALA A 923 -46.05 -43.64 -37.04
N ALA A 924 -44.72 -43.55 -37.08
CA ALA A 924 -43.99 -42.98 -38.22
C ALA A 924 -44.04 -43.84 -39.49
N ILE A 925 -44.17 -45.17 -39.36
CA ILE A 925 -44.42 -46.09 -40.47
C ILE A 925 -45.86 -45.96 -40.96
N GLN A 926 -46.83 -45.87 -40.05
CA GLN A 926 -48.24 -45.71 -40.40
C GLN A 926 -48.52 -44.38 -41.12
N ARG A 927 -48.06 -43.23 -40.59
CA ARG A 927 -48.18 -41.93 -41.28
C ARG A 927 -47.57 -41.94 -42.69
N ARG A 928 -46.49 -42.69 -42.90
CA ARG A 928 -45.83 -42.83 -44.21
C ARG A 928 -46.58 -43.76 -45.18
N ARG A 929 -47.38 -44.71 -44.68
CA ARG A 929 -48.36 -45.48 -45.48
C ARG A 929 -49.54 -44.59 -45.88
N ASP A 930 -50.04 -43.78 -44.95
CA ASP A 930 -51.21 -42.92 -45.14
C ASP A 930 -50.91 -41.70 -46.03
N LYS A 931 -49.63 -41.26 -46.09
CA LYS A 931 -49.12 -40.24 -47.02
C LYS A 931 -47.80 -40.69 -47.66
N PRO A 932 -47.82 -41.49 -48.74
CA PRO A 932 -46.63 -41.78 -49.52
C PRO A 932 -46.10 -40.51 -50.20
N LEU A 933 -44.77 -40.35 -50.22
CA LEU A 933 -44.11 -39.23 -50.89
C LEU A 933 -44.06 -39.43 -52.41
N ALA A 934 -44.06 -38.33 -53.16
CA ALA A 934 -43.80 -38.34 -54.59
C ALA A 934 -42.40 -38.90 -54.92
N SER A 935 -42.24 -39.41 -56.14
CA SER A 935 -41.06 -40.16 -56.60
C SER A 935 -39.74 -39.38 -56.46
N PRO A 936 -38.57 -40.06 -56.32
CA PRO A 936 -37.29 -39.40 -56.00
C PRO A 936 -36.72 -38.39 -57.02
N GLY A 937 -37.43 -38.09 -58.12
CA GLY A 937 -36.98 -37.15 -59.15
C GLY A 937 -37.30 -35.67 -58.90
N ASP A 938 -38.39 -35.36 -58.17
CA ASP A 938 -38.89 -33.97 -58.05
C ASP A 938 -38.25 -33.15 -56.92
N LEU A 939 -37.43 -33.77 -56.07
CA LEU A 939 -36.72 -33.08 -55.00
C LEU A 939 -35.33 -32.64 -55.45
N GLY A 940 -35.30 -31.55 -56.24
CA GLY A 940 -34.08 -30.79 -56.53
C GLY A 940 -33.29 -30.44 -55.26
N PRO A 941 -31.96 -30.25 -55.34
CA PRO A 941 -31.04 -30.37 -54.21
C PRO A 941 -31.36 -29.39 -53.08
N ARG A 942 -32.08 -29.87 -52.07
CA ARG A 942 -32.38 -29.11 -50.85
C ARG A 942 -31.09 -28.87 -50.07
N THR A 943 -30.54 -27.67 -50.26
CA THR A 943 -29.35 -27.15 -49.58
C THR A 943 -29.50 -27.31 -48.07
N MET A 944 -28.54 -27.96 -47.43
CA MET A 944 -28.54 -28.10 -45.97
C MET A 944 -28.36 -26.73 -45.31
N LEU A 945 -29.48 -26.15 -44.86
CA LEU A 945 -29.49 -24.96 -44.03
C LEU A 945 -28.73 -25.28 -42.73
N ARG A 946 -27.57 -24.65 -42.58
CA ARG A 946 -26.65 -24.85 -41.46
C ARG A 946 -27.35 -24.61 -40.13
N GLU A 947 -27.15 -25.52 -39.17
CA GLU A 947 -27.20 -25.19 -37.75
C GLU A 947 -26.02 -24.26 -37.40
N ARG A 948 -26.18 -22.96 -37.69
CA ARG A 948 -25.28 -21.88 -37.24
C ARG A 948 -26.06 -20.83 -36.44
N GLY A 949 -26.53 -21.24 -35.27
CA GLY A 949 -26.99 -20.29 -34.27
C GLY A 949 -25.82 -19.62 -33.55
N GLN A 950 -25.26 -18.55 -34.15
CA GLN A 950 -24.69 -17.33 -33.51
C GLN A 950 -23.58 -16.64 -34.33
N ALA A 951 -23.50 -15.31 -34.12
CA ALA A 951 -22.37 -14.41 -34.42
C ALA A 951 -22.03 -14.10 -35.89
N GLU A 952 -22.86 -13.27 -36.54
CA GLU A 952 -22.40 -12.32 -37.57
C GLU A 952 -23.34 -11.08 -37.61
N ILE A 953 -22.88 -9.97 -37.04
CA ILE A 953 -23.45 -8.61 -37.13
C ILE A 953 -22.26 -7.64 -37.26
N ASP A 954 -22.46 -6.50 -37.92
CA ASP A 954 -21.46 -5.49 -38.31
C ASP A 954 -20.49 -5.95 -39.41
N GLY A 955 -20.84 -5.70 -40.68
CA GLY A 955 -20.02 -6.04 -41.85
C GLY A 955 -20.20 -5.17 -43.10
N GLU A 956 -21.44 -4.89 -43.53
CA GLU A 956 -21.68 -4.29 -44.86
C GLU A 956 -22.45 -2.96 -44.85
N LYS A 957 -21.70 -1.84 -44.85
CA LYS A 957 -22.11 -0.53 -45.40
C LYS A 957 -20.88 0.27 -45.85
N LEU A 958 -20.14 -0.20 -46.86
CA LEU A 958 -19.00 0.56 -47.44
C LEU A 958 -18.58 0.14 -48.87
N LYS A 959 -19.53 -0.16 -49.77
CA LYS A 959 -19.27 -0.42 -51.21
C LYS A 959 -20.34 0.15 -52.15
N SER A 960 -20.53 1.48 -52.14
CA SER A 960 -21.38 2.18 -53.13
C SER A 960 -21.06 3.67 -53.27
N ALA A 961 -19.78 4.04 -53.25
CA ALA A 961 -19.31 5.41 -53.50
C ALA A 961 -17.83 5.38 -53.89
N GLY A 962 -17.54 5.27 -55.20
CA GLY A 962 -16.15 5.15 -55.67
C GLY A 962 -15.99 4.61 -57.08
N ASP A 963 -16.83 5.05 -58.04
CA ASP A 963 -16.56 4.93 -59.48
C ASP A 963 -17.42 5.95 -60.27
N SER A 964 -17.12 7.24 -60.06
CA SER A 964 -17.49 8.34 -60.96
C SER A 964 -16.60 9.55 -60.62
N LEU A 965 -16.38 10.45 -61.59
CA LEU A 965 -15.44 11.58 -61.56
C LEU A 965 -13.94 11.23 -61.68
N MET A 966 -13.58 10.69 -62.85
CA MET A 966 -12.38 11.13 -63.56
C MET A 966 -12.80 12.26 -64.52
N SER A 967 -12.88 13.50 -64.02
CA SER A 967 -12.96 14.75 -64.79
C SER A 967 -12.74 15.95 -63.86
#